data_AF-A0A090L5L1-F1
#
_entry.id   AF-A0A090L5L1-F1
#
_cell.length_a   1.000
_cell.length_b   1.000
_cell.length_c   1.000
_cell.angle_alpha   90.00
_cell.angle_beta   90.00
_cell.angle_gamma   90.00
#
_symmetry.space_group_name_H-M   'P 1'
#
loop_
_entity.id
_entity.type
_entity.pdbx_description
1 polymer ?
#
loop_
_entity_poly.entity_id
_entity_poly.type
_entity_poly.pdbx_seq_one_letter_code
_entity_poly.pdbx_strand_id
1 'polypeptide(L)'
;MIIKRIKTFLFVTLLFFSTFYGSIFVLFPFVFCIKLSPNIWRFIADRAVAFWLTLPAALSIIIMNHRTRLDWMFLWNALYKINPWLLVTEKISLKEPLKNYIGIGWAMQCAGYLFLHRDFKTDQKNMELAIEYYSKSGNNYQILLFPEGTDKGKSATDKSNEFARKKGLPQYDNVLHPRTTGFEHMISTMKKYNYISSIYDVTVGYDEITQSEIDLIISGKIPKFIHFDVKRYNIKDFVIDEKKQIFSSKDSCIIKSSPGDYLKKLWADKEQKLEKFYQQKNISKRCFLADSLDDIIHDNKYIMGEPETVTTSPFYFKLCGIFIAFLLFLSTLFGSIFMLWPFTFLIVIYPSLWRRFADILVGLWFLFPAGLLELCYGIKFTATGDLISHKTPAIIIMNHRTRLDWLFFWNVLYRMDPILLTTEKIILKFFLKLIPGAGYSMCCNAFIFLKRTFLKDQASIDTILTYYRDTQNPYQILLFPEGTDKDDLGVARSNAYAEKFGLEKYEYVLHPRTTGFIHIVKKLRELNYIDFIYDVTVGYADKIVQGEDDIVKLGVFPKNIHFNVQKISIEDIGESDEEIEKWLKVKWEEKEKKLKEFYSNDDPNLRTFHKNDKTTNHFILTNHAKREMVMTIVFWILMVCSIFYLMITYIPFVIFFCSGFLFFTFCQIFAGGIEFIMPKFVKSIDNYNTERKNLKT
;
A
#
# COMPACT_ATOMS: atom_id res chain seq x y z
N MET A 1 -5.76 -24.36 23.34
CA MET A 1 -7.18 -23.91 23.33
C MET A 1 -7.38 -22.68 24.22
N ILE A 2 -6.95 -22.72 25.48
CA ILE A 2 -7.08 -21.61 26.45
C ILE A 2 -6.41 -20.31 25.94
N ILE A 3 -5.17 -20.37 25.45
CA ILE A 3 -4.47 -19.18 24.89
C ILE A 3 -5.24 -18.56 23.71
N LYS A 4 -5.88 -19.38 22.85
CA LYS A 4 -6.68 -18.87 21.72
C LYS A 4 -7.92 -18.13 22.24
N ARG A 5 -8.63 -18.71 23.22
CA ARG A 5 -9.78 -18.06 23.87
C ARG A 5 -9.41 -16.76 24.57
N ILE A 6 -8.26 -16.71 25.25
CA ILE A 6 -7.75 -15.49 25.89
C ILE A 6 -7.46 -14.40 24.86
N LYS A 7 -6.79 -14.75 23.74
CA LYS A 7 -6.53 -13.81 22.64
C LYS A 7 -7.81 -13.27 22.02
N THR A 8 -8.80 -14.14 21.77
CA THR A 8 -10.11 -13.73 21.25
C THR A 8 -10.85 -12.83 22.23
N PHE A 9 -10.85 -13.18 23.52
CA PHE A 9 -11.46 -12.36 24.57
C PHE A 9 -10.82 -10.97 24.62
N LEU A 10 -9.48 -10.90 24.70
CA LEU A 10 -8.74 -9.63 24.66
C LEU A 10 -9.06 -8.81 23.41
N PHE A 11 -9.13 -9.44 22.24
CA PHE A 11 -9.48 -8.76 20.99
C PHE A 11 -10.89 -8.13 21.04
N VAL A 12 -11.91 -8.90 21.43
CA VAL A 12 -13.30 -8.39 21.52
C VAL A 12 -13.41 -7.30 22.58
N THR A 13 -12.74 -7.47 23.72
CA THR A 13 -12.71 -6.49 24.81
C THR A 13 -12.03 -5.19 24.39
N LEU A 14 -10.86 -5.26 23.73
CA LEU A 14 -10.14 -4.09 23.21
C LEU A 14 -10.98 -3.35 22.17
N LEU A 15 -11.66 -4.07 21.28
CA LEU A 15 -12.54 -3.48 20.28
C LEU A 15 -13.68 -2.68 20.95
N PHE A 16 -14.34 -3.26 21.96
CA PHE A 16 -15.38 -2.58 22.73
C PHE A 16 -14.86 -1.32 23.43
N PHE A 17 -13.74 -1.42 24.17
CA PHE A 17 -13.19 -0.27 24.88
C PHE A 17 -12.68 0.83 23.93
N SER A 18 -12.08 0.47 22.80
CA SER A 18 -11.63 1.45 21.80
C SER A 18 -12.80 2.22 21.17
N THR A 19 -13.92 1.55 20.89
CA THR A 19 -15.11 2.19 20.29
C THR A 19 -15.85 3.03 21.31
N PHE A 20 -15.95 2.57 22.56
CA PHE A 20 -16.47 3.34 23.68
C PHE A 20 -15.65 4.62 23.91
N TYR A 21 -14.34 4.50 24.05
CA TYR A 21 -13.45 5.64 24.28
C TYR A 21 -13.48 6.65 23.13
N GLY A 22 -13.42 6.17 21.88
CA GLY A 22 -13.51 7.03 20.69
C GLY A 22 -14.82 7.81 20.62
N SER A 23 -15.95 7.17 20.90
CA SER A 23 -17.26 7.84 20.85
C SER A 23 -17.42 8.93 21.93
N ILE A 24 -16.93 8.72 23.15
CA ILE A 24 -17.11 9.66 24.26
C ILE A 24 -16.05 10.75 24.29
N PHE A 25 -14.77 10.41 24.10
CA PHE A 25 -13.68 11.36 24.33
C PHE A 25 -13.18 12.04 23.05
N VAL A 26 -13.44 11.44 21.89
CA VAL A 26 -12.97 11.97 20.60
C VAL A 26 -14.10 12.65 19.83
N LEU A 27 -15.29 12.04 19.71
CA LEU A 27 -16.39 12.59 18.91
C LEU A 27 -17.30 13.56 19.69
N PHE A 28 -17.59 13.28 20.96
CA PHE A 28 -18.51 14.09 21.77
C PHE A 28 -18.16 15.59 21.84
N PRO A 29 -16.89 16.01 22.01
CA PRO A 29 -16.54 17.43 22.09
C PRO A 29 -16.91 18.23 20.84
N PHE A 30 -17.08 17.57 19.69
CA PHE A 30 -17.35 18.22 18.41
C PHE A 30 -18.82 18.10 17.96
N VAL A 31 -19.70 17.44 18.73
CA VAL A 31 -21.12 17.24 18.35
C VAL A 31 -21.85 18.55 18.10
N PHE A 32 -21.44 19.65 18.74
CA PHE A 32 -22.03 20.98 18.50
C PHE A 32 -21.83 21.45 17.04
N CYS A 33 -20.81 20.96 16.33
CA CYS A 33 -20.57 21.30 14.93
C CYS A 33 -21.70 20.87 13.99
N ILE A 34 -22.55 19.92 14.41
CA ILE A 34 -23.77 19.51 13.67
C ILE A 34 -24.68 20.73 13.42
N LYS A 35 -24.77 21.65 14.39
CA LYS A 35 -25.61 22.85 14.27
C LYS A 35 -24.98 23.95 13.41
N LEU A 36 -23.67 23.92 13.18
CA LEU A 36 -22.96 24.92 12.39
C LEU A 36 -23.10 24.65 10.89
N SER A 37 -22.78 23.42 10.46
CA SER A 37 -22.91 22.99 9.07
C SER A 37 -22.73 21.47 8.99
N PRO A 38 -23.55 20.76 8.18
CA PRO A 38 -23.33 19.35 7.87
C PRO A 38 -21.91 19.06 7.35
N ASN A 39 -21.32 19.99 6.59
CA ASN A 39 -19.99 19.82 5.99
C ASN A 39 -18.90 19.92 7.06
N ILE A 40 -19.03 20.85 8.00
CA ILE A 40 -18.06 21.05 9.09
C ILE A 40 -18.11 19.85 10.04
N TRP A 41 -19.31 19.40 10.42
CA TRP A 41 -19.45 18.21 11.25
C TRP A 41 -18.88 16.98 10.57
N ARG A 42 -19.19 16.74 9.28
CA ARG A 42 -18.64 15.58 8.56
C ARG A 42 -17.14 15.67 8.42
N PHE A 43 -16.61 16.83 8.09
CA PHE A 43 -15.16 17.05 8.07
C PHE A 43 -14.53 16.67 9.41
N ILE A 44 -15.06 17.14 10.54
CA ILE A 44 -14.48 16.86 11.86
C ILE A 44 -14.72 15.42 12.30
N ALA A 45 -15.95 14.91 12.23
CA ALA A 45 -16.29 13.56 12.68
C ALA A 45 -15.58 12.50 11.84
N ASP A 46 -15.56 12.64 10.52
CA ASP A 46 -14.88 11.68 9.65
C ASP A 46 -13.36 11.80 9.81
N ARG A 47 -12.80 12.99 10.10
CA ARG A 47 -11.36 13.19 10.40
C ARG A 47 -10.97 12.84 11.83
N ALA A 48 -11.90 12.81 12.77
CA ALA A 48 -11.69 12.37 14.14
C ALA A 48 -11.70 10.83 14.20
N VAL A 49 -12.64 10.22 13.48
CA VAL A 49 -12.58 8.78 13.14
C VAL A 49 -11.33 8.47 12.29
N ALA A 50 -10.96 9.38 11.38
CA ALA A 50 -9.76 9.28 10.54
C ALA A 50 -8.52 10.01 11.09
N PHE A 51 -8.42 10.31 12.39
CA PHE A 51 -7.12 10.71 12.98
C PHE A 51 -6.13 9.52 12.95
N TRP A 52 -6.59 8.43 12.36
CA TRP A 52 -5.85 7.42 11.63
C TRP A 52 -6.09 7.55 10.10
N LEU A 53 -5.19 8.30 9.44
CA LEU A 53 -4.84 8.34 7.99
C LEU A 53 -5.71 9.32 7.10
N THR A 54 -5.32 9.76 5.86
CA THR A 54 -6.17 10.63 4.93
C THR A 54 -6.05 10.48 3.35
N LEU A 55 -7.17 10.69 2.57
CA LEU A 55 -7.46 10.92 1.09
C LEU A 55 -8.60 10.08 0.36
N PRO A 56 -9.23 10.50 -0.77
CA PRO A 56 -10.67 10.24 -1.04
C PRO A 56 -11.03 8.91 -1.75
N ALA A 57 -12.19 8.35 -1.40
CA ALA A 57 -12.82 7.21 -2.05
C ALA A 57 -13.75 7.62 -3.21
N ALA A 58 -14.22 6.60 -3.96
CA ALA A 58 -15.17 6.76 -5.06
C ALA A 58 -16.62 6.59 -4.57
N LEU A 59 -17.56 7.27 -5.23
CA LEU A 59 -19.01 7.17 -5.00
C LEU A 59 -19.53 5.81 -5.49
N SER A 60 -19.82 4.86 -4.60
CA SER A 60 -20.25 3.52 -5.02
C SER A 60 -21.14 2.78 -4.04
N ILE A 61 -21.83 1.75 -4.53
CA ILE A 61 -22.46 0.72 -3.69
C ILE A 61 -21.55 -0.51 -3.71
N ILE A 62 -21.32 -1.12 -2.55
CA ILE A 62 -20.66 -2.42 -2.43
C ILE A 62 -21.74 -3.44 -2.11
N ILE A 63 -21.90 -4.48 -2.94
CA ILE A 63 -22.80 -5.61 -2.69
C ILE A 63 -21.99 -6.85 -2.36
N MET A 64 -22.21 -7.41 -1.17
CA MET A 64 -21.47 -8.59 -0.68
C MET A 64 -22.41 -9.72 -0.29
N ASN A 65 -22.01 -10.98 -0.52
CA ASN A 65 -22.72 -12.12 0.07
C ASN A 65 -22.54 -12.11 1.60
N HIS A 66 -23.53 -12.59 2.35
CA HIS A 66 -23.54 -12.49 3.81
C HIS A 66 -23.45 -13.86 4.48
N ARG A 67 -22.23 -14.33 4.70
CA ARG A 67 -21.98 -15.64 5.28
C ARG A 67 -21.96 -15.64 6.80
N THR A 68 -21.39 -14.62 7.44
CA THR A 68 -21.19 -14.55 8.89
C THR A 68 -21.47 -13.15 9.43
N ARG A 69 -21.75 -13.01 10.73
CA ARG A 69 -21.89 -11.69 11.36
C ARG A 69 -20.61 -10.86 11.37
N LEU A 70 -19.46 -11.50 11.15
CA LEU A 70 -18.13 -10.90 11.16
C LEU A 70 -17.69 -10.41 9.77
N ASP A 71 -18.48 -10.64 8.73
CA ASP A 71 -18.11 -10.33 7.33
C ASP A 71 -17.65 -8.88 7.13
N TRP A 72 -18.30 -7.93 7.81
CA TRP A 72 -17.95 -6.51 7.74
C TRP A 72 -16.56 -6.23 8.32
N MET A 73 -16.15 -6.92 9.39
CA MET A 73 -14.82 -6.78 10.00
C MET A 73 -13.73 -7.30 9.06
N PHE A 74 -14.00 -8.42 8.40
CA PHE A 74 -13.07 -9.00 7.44
C PHE A 74 -12.97 -8.15 6.17
N LEU A 75 -14.10 -7.62 5.69
CA LEU A 75 -14.09 -6.65 4.61
C LEU A 75 -13.29 -5.41 5.00
N TRP A 76 -13.44 -4.89 6.22
CA TRP A 76 -12.62 -3.78 6.70
C TRP A 76 -11.11 -4.10 6.64
N ASN A 77 -10.70 -5.31 6.99
CA ASN A 77 -9.30 -5.72 6.84
C ASN A 77 -8.85 -5.71 5.36
N ALA A 78 -9.70 -6.21 4.45
CA ALA A 78 -9.42 -6.19 3.01
C ALA A 78 -9.36 -4.77 2.46
N LEU A 79 -10.32 -3.92 2.82
CA LEU A 79 -10.35 -2.50 2.48
C LEU A 79 -9.10 -1.80 3.00
N TYR A 80 -8.68 -2.05 4.24
CA TYR A 80 -7.45 -1.49 4.79
C TYR A 80 -6.21 -1.86 3.98
N LYS A 81 -6.09 -3.14 3.58
CA LYS A 81 -4.97 -3.61 2.75
C LYS A 81 -4.97 -3.02 1.35
N ILE A 82 -6.15 -2.83 0.75
CA ILE A 82 -6.29 -2.19 -0.56
C ILE A 82 -5.94 -0.71 -0.45
N ASN A 83 -6.61 -0.04 0.49
CA ASN A 83 -6.47 1.36 0.80
C ASN A 83 -7.18 1.69 2.14
N PRO A 84 -6.46 2.05 3.21
CA PRO A 84 -7.03 2.43 4.51
C PRO A 84 -8.15 3.47 4.44
N TRP A 85 -8.17 4.34 3.42
CA TRP A 85 -9.23 5.33 3.17
C TRP A 85 -10.61 4.78 2.98
N LEU A 86 -10.69 3.58 2.39
CA LEU A 86 -11.97 2.99 2.07
C LEU A 86 -12.79 2.78 3.34
N LEU A 87 -12.15 2.49 4.48
CA LEU A 87 -12.81 2.35 5.79
C LEU A 87 -13.57 3.59 6.25
N VAL A 88 -13.00 4.78 6.04
CA VAL A 88 -13.59 6.04 6.54
C VAL A 88 -14.82 6.42 5.73
N THR A 89 -14.79 6.11 4.43
CA THR A 89 -15.86 6.39 3.49
C THR A 89 -16.91 5.28 3.40
N GLU A 90 -16.63 4.12 3.98
CA GLU A 90 -17.54 2.98 3.94
C GLU A 90 -18.68 3.19 4.94
N LYS A 91 -19.91 2.97 4.50
CA LYS A 91 -21.14 3.05 5.29
C LYS A 91 -21.87 1.73 5.16
N ILE A 92 -21.92 0.98 6.25
CA ILE A 92 -22.63 -0.29 6.31
C ILE A 92 -24.13 -0.01 6.49
N SER A 93 -24.97 -0.72 5.75
CA SER A 93 -26.38 -0.83 6.08
C SER A 93 -26.57 -1.76 7.29
N LEU A 94 -27.03 -1.20 8.41
CA LEU A 94 -27.15 -1.85 9.72
C LEU A 94 -28.63 -2.09 10.07
N LYS A 95 -28.90 -3.09 10.92
CA LYS A 95 -30.23 -3.28 11.53
C LYS A 95 -30.53 -2.13 12.48
N GLU A 96 -31.73 -1.57 12.42
CA GLU A 96 -32.11 -0.41 13.23
C GLU A 96 -31.87 -0.54 14.74
N PRO A 97 -32.14 -1.68 15.40
CA PRO A 97 -31.89 -1.83 16.83
C PRO A 97 -30.41 -1.63 17.20
N LEU A 98 -29.48 -1.80 16.25
CA LEU A 98 -28.05 -1.63 16.50
C LEU A 98 -27.69 -0.20 16.89
N LYS A 99 -28.52 0.80 16.53
CA LYS A 99 -28.28 2.20 16.89
C LYS A 99 -28.27 2.42 18.41
N ASN A 100 -29.01 1.58 19.15
CA ASN A 100 -29.19 1.76 20.59
C ASN A 100 -28.04 1.16 21.42
N TYR A 101 -27.07 0.44 20.81
CA TYR A 101 -25.93 -0.08 21.56
C TYR A 101 -24.96 1.03 21.95
N ILE A 102 -24.64 1.08 23.24
CA ILE A 102 -23.64 1.99 23.81
C ILE A 102 -22.28 1.74 23.15
N GLY A 103 -21.55 2.81 22.83
CA GLY A 103 -20.28 2.74 22.12
C GLY A 103 -20.50 2.59 20.62
N ILE A 104 -20.57 1.34 20.12
CA ILE A 104 -20.59 1.08 18.67
C ILE A 104 -21.83 1.64 17.97
N GLY A 105 -23.03 1.51 18.55
CA GLY A 105 -24.27 2.04 17.95
C GLY A 105 -24.26 3.57 17.89
N TRP A 106 -23.72 4.22 18.92
CA TRP A 106 -23.54 5.68 18.96
C TRP A 106 -22.48 6.15 17.96
N ALA A 107 -21.33 5.48 17.91
CA ALA A 107 -20.26 5.78 16.97
C ALA A 107 -20.77 5.69 15.52
N MET A 108 -21.54 4.65 15.19
CA MET A 108 -22.12 4.46 13.86
C MET A 108 -23.17 5.53 13.51
N GLN A 109 -23.97 5.98 14.49
CA GLN A 109 -24.87 7.13 14.30
C GLN A 109 -24.09 8.42 14.05
N CYS A 110 -23.05 8.71 14.86
CA CYS A 110 -22.18 9.86 14.66
C CYS A 110 -21.50 9.80 13.28
N ALA A 111 -21.07 8.62 12.84
CA ALA A 111 -20.48 8.39 11.53
C ALA A 111 -21.50 8.37 10.38
N GLY A 112 -22.80 8.51 10.65
CA GLY A 112 -23.84 8.62 9.64
C GLY A 112 -24.13 7.31 8.89
N TYR A 113 -24.07 6.16 9.56
CA TYR A 113 -24.43 4.88 8.98
C TYR A 113 -25.95 4.76 8.73
N LEU A 114 -26.33 3.91 7.77
CA LEU A 114 -27.72 3.69 7.40
C LEU A 114 -28.35 2.58 8.24
N PHE A 115 -29.31 2.92 9.09
CA PHE A 115 -30.03 1.98 9.97
C PHE A 115 -31.40 1.61 9.39
N LEU A 116 -31.65 0.34 9.09
CA LEU A 116 -32.86 -0.15 8.43
C LEU A 116 -33.71 -1.05 9.34
N HIS A 117 -35.03 -0.86 9.33
CA HIS A 117 -36.03 -1.69 10.00
C HIS A 117 -36.27 -3.03 9.29
N ARG A 118 -35.78 -3.18 8.06
CA ARG A 118 -36.02 -4.33 7.14
C ARG A 118 -37.47 -4.39 6.67
N ASP A 119 -38.10 -3.23 6.58
CA ASP A 119 -39.42 -3.02 5.99
C ASP A 119 -39.33 -1.84 5.02
N PHE A 120 -39.56 -2.11 3.73
CA PHE A 120 -39.33 -1.12 2.68
C PHE A 120 -40.20 0.13 2.85
N LYS A 121 -41.45 -0.02 3.31
CA LYS A 121 -42.36 1.12 3.50
C LYS A 121 -41.82 2.10 4.54
N THR A 122 -41.26 1.57 5.63
CA THR A 122 -40.64 2.37 6.69
C THR A 122 -39.27 2.92 6.25
N ASP A 123 -38.47 2.09 5.57
CA ASP A 123 -37.07 2.39 5.25
C ASP A 123 -36.88 3.29 4.03
N GLN A 124 -37.87 3.40 3.15
CA GLN A 124 -37.79 4.20 1.92
C GLN A 124 -37.36 5.64 2.21
N LYS A 125 -38.11 6.34 3.07
CA LYS A 125 -37.82 7.73 3.43
C LYS A 125 -36.47 7.88 4.13
N ASN A 126 -36.08 6.89 4.93
CA ASN A 126 -34.80 6.92 5.62
C ASN A 126 -33.61 6.79 4.65
N MET A 127 -33.72 5.90 3.65
CA MET A 127 -32.74 5.79 2.57
C MET A 127 -32.63 7.09 1.78
N GLU A 128 -33.75 7.72 1.43
CA GLU A 128 -33.78 9.00 0.72
C GLU A 128 -33.08 10.11 1.52
N LEU A 129 -33.41 10.27 2.80
CA LEU A 129 -32.79 11.27 3.68
C LEU A 129 -31.28 11.03 3.86
N ALA A 130 -30.86 9.76 4.00
CA ALA A 130 -29.45 9.43 4.14
C ALA A 130 -28.66 9.77 2.87
N ILE A 131 -29.17 9.40 1.69
CA ILE A 131 -28.52 9.67 0.40
C ILE A 131 -28.49 11.18 0.11
N GLU A 132 -29.58 11.90 0.41
CA GLU A 132 -29.61 13.35 0.30
C GLU A 132 -28.54 13.99 1.22
N TYR A 133 -28.47 13.54 2.48
CA TYR A 133 -27.46 13.99 3.43
C TYR A 133 -26.02 13.73 2.92
N TYR A 134 -25.77 12.52 2.42
CA TYR A 134 -24.48 12.14 1.84
C TYR A 134 -24.12 13.04 0.66
N SER A 135 -25.06 13.28 -0.26
CA SER A 135 -24.85 14.16 -1.42
C SER A 135 -24.52 15.60 -1.03
N LYS A 136 -25.17 16.12 0.03
CA LYS A 136 -24.94 17.48 0.54
C LYS A 136 -23.65 17.62 1.33
N SER A 137 -23.14 16.53 1.91
CA SER A 137 -21.95 16.55 2.77
C SER A 137 -20.63 16.83 2.04
N GLY A 138 -20.61 16.68 0.71
CA GLY A 138 -19.40 16.85 -0.12
C GLY A 138 -18.39 15.69 -0.06
N ASN A 139 -18.63 14.68 0.78
CA ASN A 139 -17.82 13.46 0.85
C ASN A 139 -18.28 12.42 -0.18
N ASN A 140 -17.41 11.48 -0.54
CA ASN A 140 -17.73 10.34 -1.42
C ASN A 140 -17.85 9.07 -0.57
N TYR A 141 -19.07 8.61 -0.29
CA TYR A 141 -19.29 7.40 0.49
C TYR A 141 -19.45 6.15 -0.38
N GLN A 142 -19.05 5.02 0.20
CA GLN A 142 -19.26 3.68 -0.34
C GLN A 142 -20.27 2.96 0.55
N ILE A 143 -21.46 2.65 0.04
CA ILE A 143 -22.50 2.03 0.86
C ILE A 143 -22.42 0.51 0.73
N LEU A 144 -22.05 -0.19 1.81
CA LEU A 144 -22.06 -1.65 1.86
C LEU A 144 -23.48 -2.16 2.12
N LEU A 145 -23.90 -3.04 1.22
CA LEU A 145 -25.14 -3.80 1.32
C LEU A 145 -24.86 -5.29 1.38
N PHE A 146 -25.71 -5.94 2.16
CA PHE A 146 -25.92 -7.38 2.13
C PHE A 146 -27.32 -7.65 1.59
N PRO A 147 -27.50 -7.79 0.26
CA PRO A 147 -28.81 -8.04 -0.35
C PRO A 147 -29.56 -9.26 0.18
N GLU A 148 -28.87 -10.24 0.76
CA GLU A 148 -29.47 -11.38 1.47
C GLU A 148 -30.33 -10.93 2.68
N GLY A 149 -30.03 -9.77 3.26
CA GLY A 149 -30.75 -9.14 4.38
C GLY A 149 -30.51 -9.80 5.74
N THR A 150 -29.82 -10.93 5.77
CA THR A 150 -29.39 -11.65 6.97
C THR A 150 -28.21 -12.56 6.64
N ASP A 151 -27.44 -12.91 7.66
CA ASP A 151 -26.37 -13.91 7.61
C ASP A 151 -26.93 -15.32 7.32
N LYS A 152 -26.18 -16.10 6.53
CA LYS A 152 -26.55 -17.47 6.13
C LYS A 152 -26.37 -18.48 7.28
N GLY A 153 -27.36 -18.51 8.17
CA GLY A 153 -27.59 -19.58 9.15
C GLY A 153 -28.61 -20.63 8.68
N LYS A 154 -28.80 -21.69 9.47
CA LYS A 154 -29.75 -22.78 9.18
C LYS A 154 -31.17 -22.26 8.91
N SER A 155 -31.72 -21.50 9.85
CA SER A 155 -33.08 -20.93 9.73
C SER A 155 -33.25 -19.99 8.52
N ALA A 156 -32.22 -19.20 8.20
CA ALA A 156 -32.26 -18.30 7.04
C ALA A 156 -32.21 -19.08 5.71
N THR A 157 -31.43 -20.16 5.68
CA THR A 157 -31.35 -21.07 4.53
C THR A 157 -32.68 -21.77 4.29
N ASP A 158 -33.32 -22.29 5.34
CA ASP A 158 -34.63 -22.94 5.23
C ASP A 158 -35.69 -21.99 4.64
N LYS A 159 -35.72 -20.73 5.11
CA LYS A 159 -36.63 -19.69 4.60
C LYS A 159 -36.33 -19.32 3.14
N SER A 160 -35.05 -19.21 2.78
CA SER A 160 -34.63 -18.93 1.40
C SER A 160 -35.03 -20.07 0.46
N ASN A 161 -34.88 -21.33 0.91
CA ASN A 161 -35.25 -22.51 0.13
C ASN A 161 -36.76 -22.66 -0.02
N GLU A 162 -37.54 -22.33 1.03
CA GLU A 162 -39.00 -22.27 0.93
C GLU A 162 -39.46 -21.19 -0.05
N PHE A 163 -38.85 -20.00 0.00
CA PHE A 163 -39.11 -18.94 -0.96
C PHE A 163 -38.78 -19.38 -2.40
N ALA A 164 -37.63 -20.02 -2.61
CA ALA A 164 -37.22 -20.53 -3.90
C ALA A 164 -38.24 -21.54 -4.45
N ARG A 165 -38.69 -22.49 -3.61
CA ARG A 165 -39.72 -23.48 -3.97
C ARG A 165 -41.05 -22.84 -4.36
N LYS A 166 -41.51 -21.84 -3.59
CA LYS A 166 -42.76 -21.11 -3.87
C LYS A 166 -42.70 -20.30 -5.17
N LYS A 167 -41.51 -19.87 -5.58
CA LYS A 167 -41.30 -19.03 -6.77
C LYS A 167 -40.73 -19.79 -7.98
N GLY A 168 -40.52 -21.10 -7.86
CA GLY A 168 -39.91 -21.91 -8.94
C GLY A 168 -38.47 -21.51 -9.26
N LEU A 169 -37.71 -21.02 -8.27
CA LEU A 169 -36.32 -20.60 -8.41
C LEU A 169 -35.36 -21.75 -8.01
N PRO A 170 -34.11 -21.77 -8.51
CA PRO A 170 -33.10 -22.70 -8.05
C PRO A 170 -32.81 -22.53 -6.55
N GLN A 171 -32.48 -23.62 -5.87
CA GLN A 171 -32.01 -23.55 -4.49
C GLN A 171 -30.50 -23.26 -4.49
N TYR A 172 -30.05 -22.45 -3.52
CA TYR A 172 -28.66 -22.04 -3.39
C TYR A 172 -28.05 -22.62 -2.12
N ASP A 173 -26.91 -23.28 -2.26
CA ASP A 173 -26.23 -23.96 -1.16
C ASP A 173 -25.29 -23.01 -0.42
N ASN A 174 -24.69 -22.03 -1.11
CA ASN A 174 -23.63 -21.17 -0.60
C ASN A 174 -24.09 -19.73 -0.31
N VAL A 175 -25.12 -19.23 -0.99
CA VAL A 175 -25.74 -17.91 -0.72
C VAL A 175 -27.22 -18.03 -0.35
N LEU A 176 -27.86 -16.92 0.03
CA LEU A 176 -29.32 -16.78 0.11
C LEU A 176 -29.84 -15.97 -1.09
N HIS A 177 -31.11 -16.14 -1.47
CA HIS A 177 -31.71 -15.32 -2.55
C HIS A 177 -31.72 -13.83 -2.17
N PRO A 178 -31.28 -12.91 -3.06
CA PRO A 178 -31.16 -11.50 -2.74
C PRO A 178 -32.53 -10.80 -2.76
N ARG A 179 -32.67 -9.79 -1.91
CA ARG A 179 -33.81 -8.86 -1.90
C ARG A 179 -33.50 -7.69 -2.82
N THR A 180 -34.34 -7.47 -3.84
CA THR A 180 -34.05 -6.50 -4.91
C THR A 180 -34.62 -5.11 -4.64
N THR A 181 -35.78 -4.98 -3.98
CA THR A 181 -36.53 -3.72 -3.88
C THR A 181 -35.73 -2.58 -3.26
N GLY A 182 -35.06 -2.81 -2.12
CA GLY A 182 -34.24 -1.79 -1.46
C GLY A 182 -33.02 -1.38 -2.29
N PHE A 183 -32.41 -2.35 -2.98
CA PHE A 183 -31.28 -2.10 -3.87
C PHE A 183 -31.68 -1.25 -5.09
N GLU A 184 -32.79 -1.59 -5.74
CA GLU A 184 -33.32 -0.82 -6.88
C GLU A 184 -33.66 0.62 -6.47
N HIS A 185 -34.32 0.79 -5.34
CA HIS A 185 -34.66 2.11 -4.82
C HIS A 185 -33.40 2.92 -4.50
N MET A 186 -32.41 2.33 -3.83
CA MET A 186 -31.17 3.03 -3.51
C MET A 186 -30.40 3.46 -4.76
N ILE A 187 -30.33 2.60 -5.78
CA ILE A 187 -29.74 2.95 -7.09
C ILE A 187 -30.47 4.14 -7.72
N SER A 188 -31.81 4.08 -7.75
CA SER A 188 -32.64 5.16 -8.31
C SER A 188 -32.41 6.48 -7.57
N THR A 189 -32.45 6.45 -6.24
CA THR A 189 -32.25 7.62 -5.41
C THR A 189 -30.83 8.19 -5.53
N MET A 190 -29.79 7.35 -5.51
CA MET A 190 -28.42 7.83 -5.72
C MET A 190 -28.21 8.41 -7.13
N LYS A 191 -28.85 7.86 -8.16
CA LYS A 191 -28.85 8.45 -9.51
C LYS A 191 -29.54 9.81 -9.55
N LYS A 192 -30.69 9.94 -8.89
CA LYS A 192 -31.43 11.21 -8.77
C LYS A 192 -30.56 12.34 -8.19
N TYR A 193 -29.70 12.03 -7.21
CA TYR A 193 -28.77 12.99 -6.62
C TYR A 193 -27.39 13.04 -7.32
N ASN A 194 -27.22 12.37 -8.47
CA ASN A 194 -25.93 12.21 -9.17
C ASN A 194 -24.79 11.75 -8.24
N TYR A 195 -25.13 10.85 -7.30
CA TYR A 195 -24.29 10.47 -6.17
C TYR A 195 -23.84 8.99 -6.24
N ILE A 196 -23.70 8.45 -7.45
CA ILE A 196 -23.20 7.09 -7.68
C ILE A 196 -22.43 7.02 -9.00
N SER A 197 -21.26 6.38 -8.99
CA SER A 197 -20.42 6.20 -10.19
C SER A 197 -20.26 4.75 -10.59
N SER A 198 -20.29 3.82 -9.63
CA SER A 198 -20.04 2.41 -9.86
C SER A 198 -20.66 1.53 -8.78
N ILE A 199 -20.76 0.23 -9.08
CA ILE A 199 -21.16 -0.81 -8.15
C ILE A 199 -20.00 -1.80 -8.04
N TYR A 200 -19.58 -2.10 -6.81
CA TYR A 200 -18.61 -3.15 -6.53
C TYR A 200 -19.35 -4.40 -6.09
N ASP A 201 -19.13 -5.48 -6.84
CA ASP A 201 -19.59 -6.80 -6.50
C ASP A 201 -18.48 -7.57 -5.79
N VAL A 202 -18.73 -7.93 -4.53
CA VAL A 202 -17.76 -8.61 -3.67
C VAL A 202 -18.27 -10.01 -3.34
N THR A 203 -17.47 -11.01 -3.63
CA THR A 203 -17.71 -12.40 -3.20
C THR A 203 -16.69 -12.74 -2.13
N VAL A 204 -17.15 -13.12 -0.93
CA VAL A 204 -16.30 -13.54 0.17
C VAL A 204 -16.44 -15.04 0.44
N GLY A 205 -15.29 -15.72 0.54
CA GLY A 205 -15.16 -17.15 0.83
C GLY A 205 -14.21 -17.38 2.00
N TYR A 206 -14.51 -18.41 2.80
CA TYR A 206 -13.80 -18.70 4.05
C TYR A 206 -13.15 -20.10 4.03
N ASP A 207 -12.02 -20.25 4.71
CA ASP A 207 -11.43 -21.55 5.00
C ASP A 207 -12.21 -22.31 6.08
N GLU A 208 -12.50 -21.62 7.18
CA GLU A 208 -13.33 -22.06 8.29
C GLU A 208 -14.38 -20.98 8.58
N ILE A 209 -15.61 -21.40 8.90
CA ILE A 209 -16.72 -20.48 9.14
C ILE A 209 -16.97 -20.36 10.64
N THR A 210 -16.89 -19.13 11.15
CA THR A 210 -17.31 -18.77 12.50
C THR A 210 -18.51 -17.85 12.39
N GLN A 211 -19.66 -18.26 12.94
CA GLN A 211 -20.95 -17.63 12.62
C GLN A 211 -21.14 -16.27 13.30
N SER A 212 -20.62 -16.12 14.52
CA SER A 212 -20.82 -14.92 15.35
C SER A 212 -19.65 -14.66 16.30
N GLU A 213 -19.64 -13.49 16.92
CA GLU A 213 -18.71 -13.07 17.98
C GLU A 213 -18.74 -14.05 19.18
N ILE A 214 -19.94 -14.53 19.54
CA ILE A 214 -20.11 -15.49 20.63
C ILE A 214 -19.50 -16.84 20.26
N ASP A 215 -19.78 -17.31 19.04
CA ASP A 215 -19.17 -18.54 18.49
C ASP A 215 -17.65 -18.41 18.40
N LEU A 216 -17.13 -17.22 18.05
CA LEU A 216 -15.71 -16.91 18.04
C LEU A 216 -15.08 -17.03 19.43
N ILE A 217 -15.73 -16.50 20.47
CA ILE A 217 -15.26 -16.57 21.87
C ILE A 217 -15.27 -18.01 22.37
N ILE A 218 -16.36 -18.75 22.12
CA ILE A 218 -16.54 -20.12 22.62
C ILE A 218 -15.60 -21.09 21.90
N SER A 219 -15.57 -21.05 20.57
CA SER A 219 -14.78 -21.96 19.75
C SER A 219 -13.28 -21.60 19.73
N GLY A 220 -12.95 -20.31 19.83
CA GLY A 220 -11.59 -19.81 19.60
C GLY A 220 -11.08 -20.04 18.17
N LYS A 221 -11.98 -20.34 17.22
CA LYS A 221 -11.65 -20.59 15.81
C LYS A 221 -11.76 -19.28 15.03
N ILE A 222 -10.61 -18.72 14.66
CA ILE A 222 -10.51 -17.54 13.80
C ILE A 222 -10.17 -18.07 12.39
N PRO A 223 -10.92 -17.68 11.33
CA PRO A 223 -10.57 -18.04 9.96
C PRO A 223 -9.13 -17.62 9.66
N LYS A 224 -8.30 -18.52 9.10
CA LYS A 224 -6.91 -18.20 8.79
C LYS A 224 -6.78 -17.56 7.42
N PHE A 225 -7.61 -18.00 6.47
CA PHE A 225 -7.63 -17.55 5.10
C PHE A 225 -9.03 -17.09 4.71
N ILE A 226 -9.13 -15.81 4.32
CA ILE A 226 -10.37 -15.18 3.89
C ILE A 226 -10.11 -14.60 2.51
N HIS A 227 -10.93 -15.01 1.54
CA HIS A 227 -10.74 -14.68 0.15
C HIS A 227 -11.83 -13.71 -0.28
N PHE A 228 -11.42 -12.65 -0.98
CA PHE A 228 -12.32 -11.65 -1.56
C PHE A 228 -12.09 -11.63 -3.07
N ASP A 229 -13.14 -11.90 -3.84
CA ASP A 229 -13.20 -11.60 -5.26
C ASP A 229 -13.99 -10.32 -5.46
N VAL A 230 -13.42 -9.34 -6.15
CA VAL A 230 -13.98 -8.00 -6.28
C VAL A 230 -14.07 -7.62 -7.75
N LYS A 231 -15.28 -7.32 -8.22
CA LYS A 231 -15.54 -6.86 -9.58
C LYS A 231 -16.24 -5.51 -9.56
N ARG A 232 -15.81 -4.59 -10.44
CA ARG A 232 -16.38 -3.24 -10.55
C ARG A 232 -17.25 -3.14 -11.80
N TYR A 233 -18.43 -2.56 -11.66
CA TYR A 233 -19.36 -2.26 -12.74
C TYR A 233 -19.64 -0.76 -12.82
N ASN A 234 -19.76 -0.21 -14.04
CA ASN A 234 -20.07 1.20 -14.20
C ASN A 234 -21.58 1.41 -14.01
N ILE A 235 -21.98 2.51 -13.38
CA ILE A 235 -23.42 2.77 -13.19
C ILE A 235 -24.16 3.00 -14.51
N LYS A 236 -23.46 3.42 -15.56
CA LYS A 236 -24.00 3.59 -16.92
C LYS A 236 -24.48 2.27 -17.52
N ASP A 237 -23.96 1.14 -17.04
CA ASP A 237 -24.34 -0.19 -17.50
C ASP A 237 -25.75 -0.60 -17.00
N PHE A 238 -26.31 0.15 -16.06
CA PHE A 238 -27.64 -0.08 -15.48
C PHE A 238 -28.63 0.93 -16.05
N VAL A 239 -29.49 0.54 -17.00
CA VAL A 239 -30.55 1.41 -17.54
C VAL A 239 -31.80 1.33 -16.64
N ILE A 240 -32.34 2.47 -16.24
CA ILE A 240 -33.68 2.57 -15.64
C ILE A 240 -34.56 3.16 -16.74
N ASP A 241 -35.33 2.33 -17.43
CA ASP A 241 -36.30 2.83 -18.42
C ASP A 241 -37.47 3.48 -17.69
N GLU A 242 -37.49 4.82 -17.64
CA GLU A 242 -38.68 5.58 -17.20
C GLU A 242 -39.60 5.97 -18.36
N LYS A 243 -39.29 5.62 -19.61
CA LYS A 243 -40.22 5.85 -20.74
C LYS A 243 -40.24 4.67 -21.70
N LYS A 244 -41.39 3.99 -21.77
CA LYS A 244 -41.81 3.28 -22.99
C LYS A 244 -41.77 4.28 -24.14
N GLN A 245 -40.76 4.18 -25.01
CA GLN A 245 -40.93 4.48 -26.44
C GLN A 245 -39.78 3.87 -27.26
N ILE A 246 -40.22 3.03 -28.20
CA ILE A 246 -39.63 2.56 -29.45
C ILE A 246 -38.41 3.37 -29.91
N PHE A 247 -37.27 2.71 -30.14
CA PHE A 247 -36.50 2.83 -31.39
C PHE A 247 -35.45 1.70 -31.48
N SER A 248 -35.41 1.06 -32.65
CA SER A 248 -34.39 0.08 -33.03
C SER A 248 -33.14 0.78 -33.57
N SER A 249 -31.96 0.33 -33.18
CA SER A 249 -30.83 0.17 -34.10
C SER A 249 -29.72 -0.66 -33.44
N LYS A 250 -29.07 -1.44 -34.30
CA LYS A 250 -27.95 -2.34 -34.02
C LYS A 250 -26.75 -1.52 -33.56
N ASP A 251 -26.27 -1.77 -32.35
CA ASP A 251 -24.84 -1.97 -32.01
C ASP A 251 -24.65 -2.02 -30.48
N SER A 252 -23.82 -2.97 -30.04
CA SER A 252 -23.43 -3.31 -28.66
C SER A 252 -24.48 -4.03 -27.79
N CYS A 253 -24.08 -5.18 -27.21
CA CYS A 253 -24.82 -5.95 -26.22
C CYS A 253 -24.99 -5.17 -24.90
N ILE A 254 -25.87 -4.18 -24.88
CA ILE A 254 -26.34 -3.56 -23.65
C ILE A 254 -27.49 -4.44 -23.13
N ILE A 255 -27.21 -5.24 -22.10
CA ILE A 255 -28.24 -5.99 -21.39
C ILE A 255 -29.14 -4.95 -20.68
N LYS A 256 -30.29 -4.63 -21.28
CA LYS A 256 -31.34 -3.81 -20.64
C LYS A 256 -32.07 -4.65 -19.58
N SER A 257 -31.46 -4.85 -18.41
CA SER A 257 -32.10 -5.50 -17.25
C SER A 257 -32.29 -4.49 -16.11
N SER A 258 -33.40 -4.60 -15.38
CA SER A 258 -33.60 -3.82 -14.15
C SER A 258 -32.43 -4.07 -13.17
N PRO A 259 -32.08 -3.10 -12.29
CA PRO A 259 -31.04 -3.34 -11.29
C PRO A 259 -31.33 -4.57 -10.41
N GLY A 260 -32.60 -4.89 -10.14
CA GLY A 260 -32.98 -6.08 -9.39
C GLY A 260 -32.74 -7.38 -10.15
N ASP A 261 -33.03 -7.45 -11.45
CA ASP A 261 -32.76 -8.66 -12.24
C ASP A 261 -31.26 -8.88 -12.43
N TYR A 262 -30.50 -7.79 -12.57
CA TYR A 262 -29.05 -7.86 -12.56
C TYR A 262 -28.51 -8.41 -11.24
N LEU A 263 -29.05 -7.96 -10.11
CA LEU A 263 -28.68 -8.46 -8.78
C LEU A 263 -28.95 -9.96 -8.63
N LYS A 264 -30.07 -10.45 -9.14
CA LYS A 264 -30.37 -11.90 -9.15
C LYS A 264 -29.36 -12.69 -9.96
N LYS A 265 -28.97 -12.18 -11.14
CA LYS A 265 -27.95 -12.80 -11.99
C LYS A 265 -26.60 -12.87 -11.27
N LEU A 266 -26.17 -11.77 -10.65
CA LEU A 266 -24.93 -11.77 -9.87
C LEU A 266 -24.97 -12.80 -8.74
N TRP A 267 -26.09 -12.97 -8.06
CA TRP A 267 -26.21 -13.98 -7.00
C TRP A 267 -26.13 -15.41 -7.53
N ALA A 268 -26.67 -15.69 -8.72
CA ALA A 268 -26.48 -16.98 -9.38
C ALA A 268 -24.99 -17.24 -9.71
N ASP A 269 -24.29 -16.22 -10.22
CA ASP A 269 -22.85 -16.30 -10.50
C ASP A 269 -22.03 -16.51 -9.21
N LYS A 270 -22.43 -15.87 -8.09
CA LYS A 270 -21.80 -16.07 -6.78
C LYS A 270 -21.97 -17.49 -6.26
N GLU A 271 -23.15 -18.07 -6.43
CA GLU A 271 -23.41 -19.45 -6.03
C GLU A 271 -22.42 -20.40 -6.73
N GLN A 272 -22.32 -20.32 -8.06
CA GLN A 272 -21.40 -21.15 -8.84
C GLN A 272 -19.93 -20.92 -8.45
N LYS A 273 -19.55 -19.66 -8.24
CA LYS A 273 -18.18 -19.29 -7.84
C LYS A 273 -17.83 -19.84 -6.46
N LEU A 274 -18.75 -19.74 -5.50
CA LEU A 274 -18.55 -20.28 -4.16
C LEU A 274 -18.57 -21.81 -4.16
N GLU A 275 -19.41 -22.43 -4.97
CA GLU A 275 -19.41 -23.88 -5.16
C GLU A 275 -18.03 -24.37 -5.61
N LYS A 276 -17.47 -23.80 -6.68
CA LYS A 276 -16.11 -24.08 -7.15
C LYS A 276 -15.06 -23.83 -6.07
N PHE A 277 -15.18 -22.71 -5.35
CA PHE A 277 -14.26 -22.35 -4.26
C PHE A 277 -14.26 -23.39 -3.12
N TYR A 278 -15.43 -23.88 -2.72
CA TYR A 278 -15.55 -24.84 -1.61
C TYR A 278 -15.27 -26.29 -2.03
N GLN A 279 -15.42 -26.64 -3.33
CA GLN A 279 -15.00 -27.93 -3.89
C GLN A 279 -13.48 -28.15 -3.81
N GLN A 280 -12.68 -27.08 -3.75
CA GLN A 280 -11.22 -27.16 -3.58
C GLN A 280 -10.87 -27.79 -2.21
N LYS A 281 -10.33 -29.02 -2.24
CA LYS A 281 -10.07 -29.86 -1.06
C LYS A 281 -8.99 -29.29 -0.13
N ASN A 282 -7.98 -28.63 -0.68
CA ASN A 282 -6.90 -28.06 0.12
C ASN A 282 -7.28 -26.66 0.62
N ILE A 283 -7.65 -26.59 1.89
CA ILE A 283 -8.13 -25.38 2.57
C ILE A 283 -7.13 -24.21 2.47
N SER A 284 -5.84 -24.47 2.67
CA SER A 284 -4.79 -23.44 2.59
C SER A 284 -4.55 -22.91 1.18
N LYS A 285 -5.09 -23.61 0.18
CA LYS A 285 -4.90 -23.37 -1.24
C LYS A 285 -6.18 -22.90 -1.92
N ARG A 286 -7.25 -22.53 -1.20
CA ARG A 286 -8.47 -22.10 -1.89
C ARG A 286 -8.25 -20.76 -2.59
N CYS A 287 -8.80 -20.56 -3.79
CA CYS A 287 -8.87 -19.23 -4.40
C CYS A 287 -10.03 -19.11 -5.42
N PHE A 288 -10.38 -17.87 -5.78
CA PHE A 288 -11.43 -17.60 -6.77
C PHE A 288 -10.93 -17.55 -8.23
N LEU A 289 -9.62 -17.66 -8.47
CA LEU A 289 -8.98 -17.46 -9.77
C LEU A 289 -8.70 -18.76 -10.56
N ALA A 290 -8.99 -19.96 -10.02
CA ALA A 290 -8.69 -21.24 -10.70
C ALA A 290 -9.71 -22.35 -10.41
N ASP A 291 -9.85 -23.30 -11.35
CA ASP A 291 -10.60 -24.56 -11.19
C ASP A 291 -9.85 -25.56 -10.29
N SER A 292 -8.53 -25.40 -10.13
CA SER A 292 -7.75 -26.02 -9.06
C SER A 292 -6.52 -25.15 -8.77
N LEU A 293 -6.13 -25.00 -7.49
CA LEU A 293 -4.83 -24.44 -7.17
C LEU A 293 -3.68 -25.42 -7.48
N ASP A 294 -4.00 -26.65 -7.86
CA ASP A 294 -2.99 -27.63 -8.23
C ASP A 294 -2.35 -27.23 -9.57
N ASP A 295 -3.06 -26.56 -10.47
CA ASP A 295 -2.44 -25.97 -11.68
C ASP A 295 -1.58 -24.71 -11.40
N ILE A 296 -1.79 -24.04 -10.26
CA ILE A 296 -1.01 -22.85 -9.86
C ILE A 296 0.17 -23.21 -8.93
N ILE A 297 0.02 -24.26 -8.12
CA ILE A 297 0.99 -24.65 -7.09
C ILE A 297 1.81 -25.88 -7.47
N HIS A 298 1.31 -26.81 -8.30
CA HIS A 298 2.14 -27.98 -8.67
C HIS A 298 3.25 -27.67 -9.66
N ASP A 299 3.23 -26.52 -10.35
CA ASP A 299 4.38 -26.06 -11.14
C ASP A 299 5.31 -25.08 -10.41
N ASN A 300 4.91 -24.52 -9.25
CA ASN A 300 5.71 -23.50 -8.54
C ASN A 300 6.30 -23.97 -7.20
N LYS A 301 6.13 -25.25 -6.83
CA LYS A 301 6.91 -25.81 -5.73
C LYS A 301 8.28 -26.15 -6.28
N TYR A 302 9.25 -25.35 -5.86
CA TYR A 302 10.64 -25.30 -6.32
C TYR A 302 10.80 -24.51 -7.63
N ILE A 303 10.83 -23.19 -7.53
CA ILE A 303 11.77 -22.45 -8.39
C ILE A 303 13.14 -23.07 -8.07
N MET A 304 13.66 -23.91 -8.96
CA MET A 304 14.87 -24.69 -8.69
C MET A 304 16.00 -23.74 -8.29
N GLY A 305 16.43 -23.82 -7.03
CA GLY A 305 17.56 -23.06 -6.52
C GLY A 305 17.24 -21.76 -5.77
N GLU A 306 16.05 -21.15 -5.85
CA GLU A 306 15.77 -19.96 -5.02
C GLU A 306 15.65 -20.37 -3.53
N PRO A 307 16.26 -19.64 -2.57
CA PRO A 307 16.12 -19.96 -1.16
C PRO A 307 14.68 -19.86 -0.65
N GLU A 308 14.35 -20.66 0.36
CA GLU A 308 13.05 -20.57 1.02
C GLU A 308 12.86 -19.24 1.75
N THR A 309 11.61 -18.75 1.71
CA THR A 309 11.17 -17.62 2.53
C THR A 309 11.05 -18.05 3.99
N VAL A 310 11.73 -17.34 4.88
CA VAL A 310 11.69 -17.64 6.31
C VAL A 310 10.31 -17.32 6.86
N THR A 311 9.67 -18.30 7.51
CA THR A 311 8.33 -18.15 8.11
C THR A 311 8.34 -18.21 9.63
N THR A 312 9.42 -18.73 10.23
CA THR A 312 9.54 -18.89 11.68
C THR A 312 10.98 -18.63 12.14
N SER A 313 11.12 -18.22 13.40
CA SER A 313 12.42 -18.02 14.03
C SER A 313 12.35 -18.30 15.54
N PRO A 314 13.49 -18.62 16.19
CA PRO A 314 13.60 -18.69 17.63
C PRO A 314 13.23 -17.37 18.34
N PHE A 315 12.71 -17.46 19.57
CA PHE A 315 12.21 -16.30 20.32
C PHE A 315 13.24 -15.19 20.53
N TYR A 316 14.51 -15.56 20.77
CA TYR A 316 15.60 -14.61 20.94
C TYR A 316 15.76 -13.68 19.73
N PHE A 317 15.71 -14.22 18.51
CA PHE A 317 15.80 -13.40 17.28
C PHE A 317 14.66 -12.39 17.21
N LYS A 318 13.44 -12.77 17.61
CA LYS A 318 12.29 -11.85 17.64
C LYS A 318 12.51 -10.69 18.59
N LEU A 319 13.10 -10.93 19.77
CA LEU A 319 13.45 -9.86 20.70
C LEU A 319 14.49 -8.89 20.10
N CYS A 320 15.53 -9.42 19.46
CA CYS A 320 16.52 -8.61 18.74
C CYS A 320 15.87 -7.79 17.61
N GLY A 321 14.95 -8.41 16.88
CA GLY A 321 14.16 -7.79 15.82
C GLY A 321 13.30 -6.63 16.33
N ILE A 322 12.55 -6.84 17.42
CA ILE A 322 11.77 -5.79 18.09
C ILE A 322 12.67 -4.64 18.54
N PHE A 323 13.79 -4.95 19.20
CA PHE A 323 14.74 -3.95 19.68
C PHE A 323 15.27 -3.08 18.52
N ILE A 324 15.68 -3.71 17.42
CA ILE A 324 16.23 -3.00 16.26
C ILE A 324 15.16 -2.20 15.54
N ALA A 325 13.96 -2.75 15.35
CA ALA A 325 12.84 -2.00 14.77
C ALA A 325 12.50 -0.76 15.61
N PHE A 326 12.49 -0.88 16.93
CA PHE A 326 12.25 0.24 17.84
C PHE A 326 13.38 1.27 17.79
N LEU A 327 14.63 0.83 17.71
CA LEU A 327 15.79 1.72 17.58
C LEU A 327 15.80 2.47 16.24
N LEU A 328 15.47 1.81 15.13
CA LEU A 328 15.31 2.45 13.82
C LEU A 328 14.15 3.46 13.81
N PHE A 329 13.03 3.10 14.44
CA PHE A 329 11.89 4.02 14.59
C PHE A 329 12.25 5.24 15.43
N LEU A 330 12.85 5.08 16.61
CA LEU A 330 13.20 6.21 17.48
C LEU A 330 14.30 7.08 16.88
N SER A 331 15.34 6.48 16.27
CA SER A 331 16.42 7.24 15.65
C SER A 331 15.91 8.09 14.48
N THR A 332 15.01 7.57 13.63
CA THR A 332 14.38 8.39 12.59
C THR A 332 13.47 9.47 13.18
N LEU A 333 12.60 9.12 14.13
CA LEU A 333 11.68 10.07 14.75
C LEU A 333 12.40 11.24 15.40
N PHE A 334 13.42 10.95 16.21
CA PHE A 334 14.21 11.97 16.86
C PHE A 334 15.12 12.71 15.88
N GLY A 335 15.70 12.02 14.89
CA GLY A 335 16.46 12.67 13.82
C GLY A 335 15.62 13.69 13.05
N SER A 336 14.38 13.35 12.69
CA SER A 336 13.49 14.29 12.00
C SER A 336 13.15 15.52 12.84
N ILE A 337 12.85 15.32 14.12
CA ILE A 337 12.35 16.38 14.99
C ILE A 337 13.47 17.24 15.57
N PHE A 338 14.57 16.64 16.02
CA PHE A 338 15.64 17.36 16.71
C PHE A 338 16.81 17.73 15.81
N MET A 339 16.95 17.12 14.62
CA MET A 339 18.06 17.41 13.71
C MET A 339 17.60 18.02 12.38
N LEU A 340 16.46 17.63 11.80
CA LEU A 340 15.99 18.21 10.53
C LEU A 340 15.07 19.42 10.74
N TRP A 341 14.01 19.27 11.54
CA TRP A 341 13.02 20.33 11.76
C TRP A 341 13.60 21.70 12.15
N PRO A 342 14.58 21.80 13.08
CA PRO A 342 15.11 23.10 13.49
C PRO A 342 15.71 23.92 12.34
N PHE A 343 16.10 23.26 11.24
CA PHE A 343 16.75 23.89 10.09
C PHE A 343 15.82 24.04 8.88
N THR A 344 14.54 23.67 8.99
CA THR A 344 13.57 23.78 7.88
C THR A 344 13.31 25.23 7.44
N PHE A 345 13.59 26.23 8.29
CA PHE A 345 13.54 27.64 7.89
C PHE A 345 14.52 27.97 6.75
N LEU A 346 15.61 27.21 6.61
CA LEU A 346 16.57 27.35 5.51
C LEU A 346 15.93 27.05 4.14
N ILE A 347 14.81 26.32 4.08
CA ILE A 347 14.07 26.12 2.83
C ILE A 347 13.73 27.46 2.18
N VAL A 348 13.37 28.46 3.00
CA VAL A 348 12.96 29.79 2.52
C VAL A 348 14.17 30.70 2.37
N ILE A 349 15.06 30.72 3.37
CA ILE A 349 16.17 31.69 3.43
C ILE A 349 17.34 31.28 2.54
N TYR A 350 17.72 30.00 2.56
CA TYR A 350 18.83 29.48 1.76
C TYR A 350 18.58 28.04 1.28
N PRO A 351 17.74 27.87 0.24
CA PRO A 351 17.28 26.55 -0.22
C PRO A 351 18.40 25.56 -0.56
N SER A 352 19.49 26.03 -1.16
CA SER A 352 20.65 25.21 -1.52
C SER A 352 21.36 24.64 -0.29
N LEU A 353 21.49 25.44 0.77
CA LEU A 353 22.07 24.99 2.03
C LEU A 353 21.17 24.00 2.75
N TRP A 354 19.86 24.24 2.78
CA TRP A 354 18.88 23.26 3.26
C TRP A 354 19.06 21.92 2.55
N ARG A 355 19.17 21.94 1.21
CA ARG A 355 19.29 20.74 0.41
C ARG A 355 20.49 19.89 0.83
N ARG A 356 21.68 20.52 0.84
CA ARG A 356 22.92 19.88 1.26
C ARG A 356 22.84 19.33 2.68
N PHE A 357 22.26 20.10 3.60
CA PHE A 357 22.12 19.69 5.00
C PHE A 357 21.20 18.49 5.17
N ALA A 358 20.01 18.52 4.56
CA ALA A 358 19.05 17.43 4.63
C ALA A 358 19.56 16.15 3.94
N ASP A 359 20.29 16.30 2.83
CA ASP A 359 20.93 15.18 2.13
C ASP A 359 22.01 14.49 2.97
N ILE A 360 22.89 15.27 3.62
CA ILE A 360 23.93 14.73 4.50
C ILE A 360 23.32 14.06 5.73
N LEU A 361 22.38 14.70 6.42
CA LEU A 361 21.79 14.13 7.64
C LEU A 361 21.06 12.82 7.38
N VAL A 362 20.30 12.75 6.28
CA VAL A 362 19.58 11.53 5.92
C VAL A 362 20.54 10.45 5.44
N GLY A 363 21.59 10.79 4.68
CA GLY A 363 22.63 9.84 4.29
C GLY A 363 23.40 9.27 5.50
N LEU A 364 23.72 10.10 6.49
CA LEU A 364 24.29 9.65 7.78
C LEU A 364 23.33 8.74 8.55
N TRP A 365 22.03 8.97 8.43
CA TRP A 365 21.04 8.06 8.97
C TRP A 365 20.97 6.75 8.17
N PHE A 366 21.11 6.73 6.84
CA PHE A 366 21.16 5.47 6.06
C PHE A 366 22.36 4.58 6.41
N LEU A 367 23.48 5.19 6.78
CA LEU A 367 24.66 4.45 7.26
C LEU A 367 24.38 3.69 8.57
N PHE A 368 23.43 4.15 9.39
CA PHE A 368 23.08 3.50 10.65
C PHE A 368 22.47 2.09 10.50
N PRO A 369 21.34 1.89 9.79
CA PRO A 369 20.82 0.56 9.52
C PRO A 369 21.79 -0.27 8.68
N ALA A 370 22.53 0.32 7.73
CA ALA A 370 23.54 -0.40 6.96
C ALA A 370 24.59 -1.05 7.89
N GLY A 371 25.14 -0.26 8.82
CA GLY A 371 26.06 -0.74 9.85
C GLY A 371 25.45 -1.80 10.77
N LEU A 372 24.20 -1.62 11.23
CA LEU A 372 23.52 -2.63 12.08
C LEU A 372 23.38 -3.97 11.34
N LEU A 373 23.06 -3.94 10.05
CA LEU A 373 22.90 -5.14 9.23
C LEU A 373 24.25 -5.85 9.00
N GLU A 374 25.27 -5.14 8.52
CA GLU A 374 26.55 -5.76 8.19
C GLU A 374 27.36 -6.12 9.46
N LEU A 375 27.40 -5.25 10.47
CA LEU A 375 28.25 -5.46 11.66
C LEU A 375 27.56 -6.21 12.80
N CYS A 376 26.29 -5.94 13.10
CA CYS A 376 25.59 -6.61 14.21
C CYS A 376 24.92 -7.91 13.76
N TYR A 377 24.30 -7.94 12.58
CA TYR A 377 23.72 -9.16 12.03
C TYR A 377 24.70 -9.99 11.19
N GLY A 378 25.88 -9.47 10.87
CA GLY A 378 26.89 -10.22 10.12
C GLY A 378 26.42 -10.60 8.71
N ILE A 379 25.66 -9.72 8.05
CA ILE A 379 25.25 -9.93 6.66
C ILE A 379 26.44 -9.64 5.75
N LYS A 380 26.77 -10.57 4.86
CA LYS A 380 27.77 -10.39 3.83
C LYS A 380 27.10 -9.79 2.58
N PHE A 381 27.57 -8.62 2.18
CA PHE A 381 27.17 -7.97 0.94
C PHE A 381 28.27 -8.11 -0.11
N THR A 382 27.93 -8.69 -1.25
CA THR A 382 28.81 -8.81 -2.41
C THR A 382 28.32 -7.87 -3.50
N ALA A 383 29.09 -6.84 -3.84
CA ALA A 383 28.77 -5.93 -4.94
C ALA A 383 29.81 -6.04 -6.06
N THR A 384 29.31 -6.20 -7.29
CA THR A 384 30.12 -6.48 -8.48
C THR A 384 29.65 -5.67 -9.68
N GLY A 385 30.52 -5.47 -10.67
CA GLY A 385 30.20 -4.79 -11.92
C GLY A 385 30.67 -3.33 -11.96
N ASP A 386 29.86 -2.44 -12.52
CA ASP A 386 30.24 -1.04 -12.73
C ASP A 386 30.09 -0.17 -11.47
N LEU A 387 30.96 0.83 -11.34
CA LEU A 387 30.87 1.83 -10.26
C LEU A 387 29.74 2.83 -10.55
N ILE A 388 28.87 3.05 -9.57
CA ILE A 388 27.88 4.12 -9.62
C ILE A 388 28.56 5.46 -9.34
N SER A 389 28.48 6.39 -10.30
CA SER A 389 29.08 7.73 -10.19
C SER A 389 28.17 8.69 -9.43
N HIS A 390 28.64 9.25 -8.33
CA HIS A 390 27.94 10.34 -7.62
C HIS A 390 28.03 11.70 -8.35
N LYS A 391 28.78 11.81 -9.44
CA LYS A 391 29.06 13.10 -10.12
C LYS A 391 28.03 13.49 -11.16
N THR A 392 27.24 12.53 -11.61
CA THR A 392 26.30 12.66 -12.73
C THR A 392 24.95 12.11 -12.30
N PRO A 393 23.83 12.79 -12.58
CA PRO A 393 22.50 12.28 -12.24
C PRO A 393 22.19 11.01 -13.05
N ALA A 394 21.53 10.06 -12.40
CA ALA A 394 21.20 8.78 -13.03
C ALA A 394 19.93 8.15 -12.45
N ILE A 395 19.34 7.22 -13.21
CA ILE A 395 18.31 6.31 -12.71
C ILE A 395 18.98 5.00 -12.32
N ILE A 396 18.58 4.42 -11.20
CA ILE A 396 18.93 3.07 -10.79
C ILE A 396 17.66 2.21 -10.92
N ILE A 397 17.71 1.16 -11.75
CA ILE A 397 16.63 0.18 -11.86
C ILE A 397 17.07 -1.13 -11.21
N MET A 398 16.21 -1.70 -10.35
CA MET A 398 16.51 -2.93 -9.62
C MET A 398 15.34 -3.91 -9.66
N ASN A 399 15.61 -5.22 -9.73
CA ASN A 399 14.56 -6.23 -9.51
C ASN A 399 14.11 -6.18 -8.04
N HIS A 400 12.83 -6.46 -7.79
CA HIS A 400 12.24 -6.25 -6.46
C HIS A 400 11.87 -7.56 -5.79
N ARG A 401 12.87 -8.27 -5.26
CA ARG A 401 12.63 -9.55 -4.60
C ARG A 401 11.93 -9.40 -3.25
N THR A 402 12.31 -8.40 -2.45
CA THR A 402 11.77 -8.20 -1.09
C THR A 402 11.47 -6.72 -0.84
N ARG A 403 10.57 -6.42 0.10
CA ARG A 403 10.35 -5.01 0.53
C ARG A 403 11.56 -4.39 1.22
N LEU A 404 12.61 -5.16 1.53
CA LEU A 404 13.83 -4.69 2.19
C LEU A 404 14.98 -4.43 1.20
N ASP A 405 14.78 -4.62 -0.11
CA ASP A 405 15.87 -4.51 -1.09
C ASP A 405 16.59 -3.14 -1.05
N TRP A 406 15.85 -2.04 -0.86
CA TRP A 406 16.42 -0.69 -0.70
C TRP A 406 17.32 -0.56 0.54
N LEU A 407 16.90 -1.16 1.66
CA LEU A 407 17.64 -1.15 2.92
C LEU A 407 18.98 -1.88 2.77
N PHE A 408 18.95 -3.00 2.04
CA PHE A 408 20.15 -3.78 1.73
C PHE A 408 21.06 -3.05 0.75
N PHE A 409 20.49 -2.36 -0.24
CA PHE A 409 21.24 -1.65 -1.27
C PHE A 409 22.08 -0.48 -0.73
N TRP A 410 21.71 0.13 0.40
CA TRP A 410 22.54 1.13 1.07
C TRP A 410 23.95 0.63 1.42
N ASN A 411 24.09 -0.66 1.76
CA ASN A 411 25.40 -1.26 1.99
C ASN A 411 26.24 -1.29 0.71
N VAL A 412 25.62 -1.41 -0.46
CA VAL A 412 26.27 -1.40 -1.79
C VAL A 412 26.66 0.01 -2.19
N LEU A 413 25.77 0.99 -1.99
CA LEU A 413 26.08 2.38 -2.29
C LEU A 413 27.28 2.87 -1.47
N TYR A 414 27.27 2.62 -0.16
CA TYR A 414 28.34 3.08 0.72
C TYR A 414 29.73 2.49 0.40
N ARG A 415 29.79 1.21 0.00
CA ARG A 415 31.07 0.57 -0.38
C ARG A 415 31.59 1.01 -1.74
N MET A 416 30.70 1.46 -2.64
CA MET A 416 31.09 2.07 -3.91
C MET A 416 31.58 3.49 -3.69
N ASP A 417 30.78 4.30 -3.01
CA ASP A 417 31.10 5.67 -2.63
C ASP A 417 30.15 6.16 -1.52
N PRO A 418 30.65 6.56 -0.33
CA PRO A 418 29.83 7.07 0.76
C PRO A 418 28.90 8.23 0.40
N ILE A 419 29.27 9.07 -0.58
CA ILE A 419 28.46 10.21 -1.02
C ILE A 419 27.15 9.73 -1.65
N LEU A 420 27.11 8.53 -2.22
CA LEU A 420 25.91 7.98 -2.86
C LEU A 420 24.72 7.88 -1.88
N LEU A 421 24.97 7.65 -0.59
CA LEU A 421 23.92 7.66 0.43
C LEU A 421 23.26 9.04 0.61
N THR A 422 23.95 10.12 0.24
CA THR A 422 23.41 11.49 0.33
C THR A 422 22.66 11.89 -0.95
N THR A 423 22.99 11.27 -2.08
CA THR A 423 22.41 11.59 -3.40
C THR A 423 21.27 10.65 -3.81
N GLU A 424 21.09 9.52 -3.13
CA GLU A 424 20.02 8.57 -3.45
C GLU A 424 18.63 9.16 -3.19
N LYS A 425 17.71 8.95 -4.14
CA LYS A 425 16.30 9.31 -4.06
C LYS A 425 15.47 8.11 -4.44
N ILE A 426 14.55 7.69 -3.57
CA ILE A 426 13.77 6.47 -3.81
C ILE A 426 12.33 6.82 -4.20
N ILE A 427 11.80 6.10 -5.19
CA ILE A 427 10.40 6.14 -5.56
C ILE A 427 9.62 5.17 -4.68
N LEU A 428 8.71 5.70 -3.85
CA LEU A 428 8.06 4.97 -2.76
C LEU A 428 6.52 5.02 -2.84
N LYS A 429 5.87 4.11 -2.11
CA LYS A 429 4.41 4.13 -1.91
C LYS A 429 4.00 5.36 -1.09
N PHE A 430 2.93 6.04 -1.50
CA PHE A 430 2.44 7.27 -0.86
C PHE A 430 2.29 7.18 0.65
N PHE A 431 1.76 6.07 1.18
CA PHE A 431 1.51 5.90 2.62
C PHE A 431 2.78 5.94 3.47
N LEU A 432 3.96 5.63 2.91
CA LEU A 432 5.23 5.65 3.65
C LEU A 432 5.59 7.06 4.14
N LYS A 433 5.15 8.10 3.41
CA LYS A 433 5.35 9.50 3.83
C LYS A 433 4.64 9.85 5.13
N LEU A 434 3.59 9.11 5.49
CA LEU A 434 2.75 9.36 6.66
C LEU A 434 3.33 8.74 7.93
N ILE A 435 4.38 7.92 7.83
CA ILE A 435 5.03 7.29 8.98
C ILE A 435 5.82 8.36 9.74
N PRO A 436 5.53 8.61 11.03
CA PRO A 436 6.31 9.55 11.83
C PRO A 436 7.79 9.18 11.88
N GLY A 437 8.66 10.17 11.78
CA GLY A 437 10.09 9.95 11.66
C GLY A 437 10.49 9.62 10.23
N ALA A 438 10.52 8.32 9.88
CA ALA A 438 10.99 7.87 8.57
C ALA A 438 10.33 8.61 7.39
N GLY A 439 9.00 8.76 7.40
CA GLY A 439 8.27 9.50 6.37
C GLY A 439 8.63 10.98 6.35
N TYR A 440 8.77 11.63 7.52
CA TYR A 440 9.19 13.04 7.62
C TYR A 440 10.59 13.24 7.05
N SER A 441 11.54 12.36 7.40
CA SER A 441 12.89 12.40 6.86
C SER A 441 12.93 12.17 5.34
N MET A 442 12.14 11.23 4.82
CA MET A 442 12.04 10.98 3.37
C MET A 442 11.44 12.18 2.63
N CYS A 443 10.41 12.84 3.19
CA CYS A 443 9.89 14.10 2.66
C CYS A 443 10.93 15.22 2.73
N CYS A 444 11.65 15.35 3.85
CA CYS A 444 12.78 16.27 3.97
C CYS A 444 13.90 15.97 2.97
N ASN A 445 14.06 14.71 2.57
CA ASN A 445 15.01 14.28 1.56
C ASN A 445 14.48 14.42 0.12
N ALA A 446 13.25 14.92 -0.05
CA ALA A 446 12.58 15.08 -1.34
C ALA A 446 12.43 13.78 -2.13
N PHE A 447 12.11 12.66 -1.47
CA PHE A 447 11.75 11.41 -2.15
C PHE A 447 10.44 11.54 -2.95
N ILE A 448 10.24 10.64 -3.93
CA ILE A 448 9.05 10.66 -4.80
C ILE A 448 8.02 9.66 -4.24
N PHE A 449 6.81 10.13 -3.97
CA PHE A 449 5.73 9.33 -3.38
C PHE A 449 4.59 9.10 -4.37
N LEU A 450 4.31 7.84 -4.70
CA LEU A 450 3.30 7.46 -5.70
C LEU A 450 2.02 6.90 -5.06
N LYS A 451 0.86 7.36 -5.54
CA LYS A 451 -0.47 6.79 -5.24
C LYS A 451 -0.78 5.55 -6.06
N ARG A 452 0.15 5.12 -6.93
CA ARG A 452 0.05 3.98 -7.87
C ARG A 452 -1.06 4.18 -8.90
N THR A 453 -1.27 5.41 -9.35
CA THR A 453 -2.15 5.74 -10.46
C THR A 453 -1.50 6.85 -11.25
N PHE A 454 -0.97 6.53 -12.44
CA PHE A 454 -0.15 7.44 -13.24
C PHE A 454 -0.77 8.84 -13.41
N LEU A 455 -2.06 8.91 -13.79
CA LEU A 455 -2.79 10.18 -13.97
C LEU A 455 -2.81 11.08 -12.72
N LYS A 456 -2.71 10.51 -11.51
CA LYS A 456 -2.69 11.26 -10.25
C LYS A 456 -1.27 11.62 -9.81
N ASP A 457 -0.28 10.90 -10.30
CA ASP A 457 1.11 10.97 -9.83
C ASP A 457 1.98 11.80 -10.78
N GLN A 458 1.64 11.91 -12.07
CA GLN A 458 2.43 12.58 -13.11
C GLN A 458 2.89 13.99 -12.71
N ALA A 459 1.96 14.86 -12.31
CA ALA A 459 2.29 16.24 -11.93
C ALA A 459 3.22 16.31 -10.69
N SER A 460 3.08 15.36 -9.75
CA SER A 460 3.95 15.29 -8.57
C SER A 460 5.35 14.83 -8.95
N ILE A 461 5.46 13.85 -9.87
CA ILE A 461 6.74 13.40 -10.42
C ILE A 461 7.43 14.57 -11.13
N ASP A 462 6.74 15.26 -12.03
CA ASP A 462 7.31 16.37 -12.81
C ASP A 462 7.83 17.50 -11.91
N THR A 463 7.07 17.85 -10.86
CA THR A 463 7.46 18.87 -9.90
C THR A 463 8.78 18.50 -9.21
N ILE A 464 8.91 17.26 -8.74
CA ILE A 464 10.09 16.81 -8.01
C ILE A 464 11.30 16.60 -8.93
N LEU A 465 11.11 16.08 -10.15
CA LEU A 465 12.20 15.96 -11.13
C LEU A 465 12.73 17.33 -11.58
N THR A 466 11.82 18.30 -11.77
CA THR A 466 12.22 19.69 -12.07
C THR A 466 12.98 20.30 -10.89
N TYR A 467 12.52 20.05 -9.66
CA TYR A 467 13.22 20.46 -8.45
C TYR A 467 14.64 19.86 -8.37
N TYR A 468 14.80 18.57 -8.68
CA TYR A 468 16.12 17.94 -8.73
C TYR A 468 17.07 18.66 -9.69
N ARG A 469 16.61 18.91 -10.92
CA ARG A 469 17.34 19.71 -11.92
C ARG A 469 17.73 21.07 -11.37
N ASP A 470 16.77 21.81 -10.80
CA ASP A 470 17.00 23.18 -10.33
C ASP A 470 17.97 23.25 -9.13
N THR A 471 18.07 22.19 -8.33
CA THR A 471 19.08 22.11 -7.24
C THR A 471 20.50 21.92 -7.74
N GLN A 472 20.70 21.48 -9.00
CA GLN A 472 22.00 21.16 -9.62
C GLN A 472 22.81 20.09 -8.88
N ASN A 473 22.18 19.32 -7.98
CA ASN A 473 22.80 18.18 -7.34
C ASN A 473 22.68 16.94 -8.24
N PRO A 474 23.65 16.03 -8.31
CA PRO A 474 23.59 14.82 -9.14
C PRO A 474 22.88 13.64 -8.43
N TYR A 475 21.54 13.66 -8.38
CA TYR A 475 20.79 12.63 -7.66
C TYR A 475 20.72 11.28 -8.39
N GLN A 476 20.65 10.21 -7.60
CA GLN A 476 20.54 8.83 -8.07
C GLN A 476 19.13 8.31 -7.75
N ILE A 477 18.28 8.17 -8.76
CA ILE A 477 16.85 7.87 -8.57
C ILE A 477 16.63 6.36 -8.62
N LEU A 478 16.36 5.74 -7.48
CA LEU A 478 16.06 4.31 -7.37
C LEU A 478 14.59 4.03 -7.70
N LEU A 479 14.37 3.15 -8.67
CA LEU A 479 13.07 2.64 -9.09
C LEU A 479 13.07 1.10 -9.15
N PHE A 480 11.93 0.53 -8.80
CA PHE A 480 11.61 -0.89 -9.00
C PHE A 480 10.52 -1.04 -10.07
N PRO A 481 10.89 -1.22 -11.35
CA PRO A 481 9.93 -1.31 -12.45
C PRO A 481 8.87 -2.42 -12.31
N GLU A 482 9.13 -3.48 -11.54
CA GLU A 482 8.13 -4.51 -11.20
C GLU A 482 6.88 -3.92 -10.51
N GLY A 483 7.03 -2.78 -9.82
CA GLY A 483 5.94 -2.03 -9.20
C GLY A 483 5.33 -2.70 -7.96
N THR A 484 5.86 -3.85 -7.55
CA THR A 484 5.58 -4.59 -6.32
C THR A 484 6.73 -5.57 -6.06
N ASP A 485 6.90 -6.02 -4.82
CA ASP A 485 7.82 -7.10 -4.48
C ASP A 485 7.31 -8.45 -4.99
N LYS A 486 8.23 -9.38 -5.27
CA LYS A 486 7.93 -10.76 -5.66
C LYS A 486 7.45 -11.57 -4.46
N ASP A 487 6.15 -11.50 -4.19
CA ASP A 487 5.42 -12.45 -3.34
C ASP A 487 4.50 -13.35 -4.19
N ASP A 488 3.84 -14.33 -3.57
CA ASP A 488 2.95 -15.26 -4.28
C ASP A 488 1.86 -14.51 -5.08
N LEU A 489 1.38 -13.39 -4.56
CA LEU A 489 0.38 -12.55 -5.22
C LEU A 489 0.95 -11.79 -6.42
N GLY A 490 2.17 -11.26 -6.29
CA GLY A 490 2.93 -10.60 -7.34
C GLY A 490 3.21 -11.55 -8.50
N VAL A 491 3.67 -12.77 -8.19
CA VAL A 491 3.91 -13.84 -9.16
C VAL A 491 2.61 -14.20 -9.89
N ALA A 492 1.52 -14.46 -9.15
CA ALA A 492 0.23 -14.79 -9.77
C ALA A 492 -0.26 -13.69 -10.73
N ARG A 493 -0.10 -12.42 -10.35
CA ARG A 493 -0.47 -11.27 -11.22
C ARG A 493 0.43 -11.15 -12.44
N SER A 494 1.73 -11.38 -12.28
CA SER A 494 2.70 -11.36 -13.37
C SER A 494 2.42 -12.50 -14.37
N ASN A 495 2.11 -13.70 -13.88
CA ASN A 495 1.78 -14.85 -14.72
C ASN A 495 0.47 -14.64 -15.49
N ALA A 496 -0.58 -14.11 -14.84
CA ALA A 496 -1.83 -13.77 -15.52
C ALA A 496 -1.63 -12.68 -16.60
N TYR A 497 -0.71 -11.74 -16.36
CA TYR A 497 -0.31 -10.77 -17.39
C TYR A 497 0.41 -11.47 -18.55
N ALA A 498 1.37 -12.34 -18.26
CA ALA A 498 2.12 -13.08 -19.27
C ALA A 498 1.18 -13.93 -20.16
N GLU A 499 0.27 -14.70 -19.57
CA GLU A 499 -0.73 -15.49 -20.29
C GLU A 499 -1.62 -14.64 -21.19
N LYS A 500 -2.11 -13.51 -20.67
CA LYS A 500 -2.99 -12.61 -21.43
C LYS A 500 -2.31 -12.05 -22.69
N PHE A 501 -1.00 -11.82 -22.65
CA PHE A 501 -0.24 -11.21 -23.74
C PHE A 501 0.66 -12.20 -24.48
N GLY A 502 0.57 -13.50 -24.18
CA GLY A 502 1.38 -14.54 -24.82
C GLY A 502 2.88 -14.41 -24.54
N LEU A 503 3.25 -13.91 -23.36
CA LEU A 503 4.65 -13.76 -22.92
C LEU A 503 5.11 -14.97 -22.11
N GLU A 504 6.42 -15.16 -22.02
CA GLU A 504 7.03 -16.15 -21.12
C GLU A 504 6.74 -15.79 -19.66
N LYS A 505 6.48 -16.81 -18.82
CA LYS A 505 6.34 -16.65 -17.38
C LYS A 505 7.74 -16.66 -16.75
N TYR A 506 8.10 -15.58 -16.06
CA TYR A 506 9.36 -15.50 -15.34
C TYR A 506 9.29 -16.20 -13.97
N GLU A 507 10.36 -16.87 -13.60
CA GLU A 507 10.52 -17.63 -12.36
C GLU A 507 11.14 -16.75 -11.25
N TYR A 508 12.09 -15.86 -11.59
CA TYR A 508 12.91 -15.11 -10.62
C TYR A 508 12.57 -13.61 -10.54
N VAL A 509 11.97 -13.02 -11.57
CA VAL A 509 11.49 -11.63 -11.56
C VAL A 509 10.00 -11.53 -11.92
N LEU A 510 9.38 -10.38 -11.63
CA LEU A 510 8.06 -10.04 -12.19
C LEU A 510 8.20 -9.24 -13.49
N HIS A 511 7.22 -9.32 -14.39
CA HIS A 511 7.19 -8.48 -15.58
C HIS A 511 7.17 -6.98 -15.22
N PRO A 512 8.00 -6.13 -15.84
CA PRO A 512 8.10 -4.72 -15.47
C PRO A 512 6.89 -3.92 -15.95
N ARG A 513 6.53 -2.89 -15.19
CA ARG A 513 5.55 -1.86 -15.57
C ARG A 513 6.28 -0.68 -16.21
N THR A 514 5.93 -0.38 -17.45
CA THR A 514 6.72 0.52 -18.30
C THR A 514 6.32 1.99 -18.19
N THR A 515 5.02 2.29 -18.02
CA THR A 515 4.47 3.66 -18.09
C THR A 515 5.19 4.69 -17.23
N GLY A 516 5.42 4.38 -15.94
CA GLY A 516 6.08 5.31 -15.02
C GLY A 516 7.56 5.51 -15.35
N PHE A 517 8.24 4.44 -15.76
CA PHE A 517 9.64 4.48 -16.16
C PHE A 517 9.84 5.33 -17.43
N ILE A 518 9.04 5.08 -18.48
CA ILE A 518 9.05 5.86 -19.72
C ILE A 518 8.88 7.35 -19.43
N HIS A 519 7.87 7.70 -18.62
CA HIS A 519 7.61 9.10 -18.26
C HIS A 519 8.80 9.76 -17.56
N ILE A 520 9.41 9.08 -16.57
CA ILE A 520 10.57 9.59 -15.84
C ILE A 520 11.77 9.79 -16.78
N VAL A 521 12.08 8.82 -17.64
CA VAL A 521 13.18 8.90 -18.62
C VAL A 521 12.97 10.10 -19.56
N LYS A 522 11.77 10.23 -20.14
CA LYS A 522 11.45 11.34 -21.05
C LYS A 522 11.53 12.68 -20.36
N LYS A 523 10.99 12.79 -19.14
CA LYS A 523 11.02 14.04 -18.39
C LYS A 523 12.45 14.45 -18.03
N LEU A 524 13.30 13.50 -17.66
CA LEU A 524 14.71 13.78 -17.35
C LEU A 524 15.52 14.17 -18.59
N ARG A 525 15.22 13.58 -19.76
CA ARG A 525 15.79 14.00 -21.05
C ARG A 525 15.35 15.42 -21.42
N GLU A 526 14.06 15.71 -21.32
CA GLU A 526 13.51 17.06 -21.54
C GLU A 526 14.22 18.11 -20.67
N LEU A 527 14.54 17.75 -19.42
CA LEU A 527 15.25 18.59 -18.46
C LEU A 527 16.78 18.62 -18.64
N ASN A 528 17.35 17.84 -19.57
CA ASN A 528 18.79 17.62 -19.72
C ASN A 528 19.49 17.29 -18.39
N TYR A 529 18.90 16.37 -17.62
CA TYR A 529 19.31 16.06 -16.24
C TYR A 529 19.55 14.56 -16.00
N ILE A 530 19.90 13.80 -17.05
CA ILE A 530 20.25 12.39 -16.92
C ILE A 530 21.33 12.03 -17.93
N ASP A 531 22.36 11.32 -17.47
CA ASP A 531 23.44 10.82 -18.31
C ASP A 531 23.42 9.29 -18.42
N PHE A 532 23.03 8.60 -17.35
CA PHE A 532 23.16 7.14 -17.25
C PHE A 532 21.94 6.48 -16.61
N ILE A 533 21.76 5.20 -16.92
CA ILE A 533 20.93 4.26 -16.16
C ILE A 533 21.82 3.14 -15.61
N TYR A 534 21.71 2.86 -14.32
CA TYR A 534 22.37 1.73 -13.69
C TYR A 534 21.38 0.58 -13.52
N ASP A 535 21.65 -0.54 -14.20
CA ASP A 535 20.88 -1.76 -14.07
C ASP A 535 21.45 -2.64 -12.95
N VAL A 536 20.66 -2.83 -11.88
CA VAL A 536 21.08 -3.58 -10.69
C VAL A 536 20.30 -4.88 -10.59
N THR A 537 21.01 -6.01 -10.51
CA THR A 537 20.41 -7.32 -10.19
C THR A 537 20.78 -7.69 -8.76
N VAL A 538 19.78 -7.92 -7.91
CA VAL A 538 19.95 -8.44 -6.55
C VAL A 538 19.56 -9.91 -6.47
N GLY A 539 20.41 -10.72 -5.84
CA GLY A 539 20.20 -12.15 -5.58
C GLY A 539 20.51 -12.50 -4.13
N TYR A 540 19.72 -13.38 -3.55
CA TYR A 540 19.83 -13.79 -2.14
C TYR A 540 20.37 -15.20 -2.08
N ALA A 541 21.52 -15.41 -1.45
CA ALA A 541 22.16 -16.71 -1.55
C ALA A 541 21.53 -17.75 -0.60
N ASP A 542 21.16 -17.34 0.62
CA ASP A 542 20.87 -18.28 1.72
C ASP A 542 19.40 -18.34 2.17
N LYS A 543 18.68 -17.22 2.22
CA LYS A 543 17.26 -17.18 2.62
C LYS A 543 16.57 -15.90 2.18
N ILE A 544 15.25 -15.92 2.11
CA ILE A 544 14.42 -14.75 1.81
C ILE A 544 13.69 -14.25 3.07
N VAL A 545 13.68 -12.93 3.26
CA VAL A 545 12.88 -12.22 4.28
C VAL A 545 12.01 -11.21 3.54
N GLN A 546 10.68 -11.31 3.64
CA GLN A 546 9.78 -10.68 2.66
C GLN A 546 9.60 -9.19 2.89
N GLY A 547 9.50 -8.73 4.15
CA GLY A 547 9.32 -7.30 4.41
C GLY A 547 9.58 -6.80 5.81
N GLU A 548 9.26 -5.54 6.04
CA GLU A 548 9.61 -4.80 7.27
C GLU A 548 8.99 -5.41 8.53
N ASP A 549 7.80 -6.02 8.43
CA ASP A 549 7.15 -6.69 9.55
C ASP A 549 7.87 -7.99 9.95
N ASP A 550 8.63 -8.61 9.05
CA ASP A 550 9.47 -9.78 9.37
C ASP A 550 10.65 -9.39 10.26
N ILE A 551 11.10 -8.13 10.23
CA ILE A 551 12.10 -7.63 11.20
C ILE A 551 11.55 -7.80 12.62
N VAL A 552 10.29 -7.44 12.86
CA VAL A 552 9.65 -7.54 14.18
C VAL A 552 9.21 -8.97 14.50
N LYS A 553 8.64 -9.68 13.52
CA LYS A 553 8.05 -11.01 13.71
C LYS A 553 9.10 -12.12 13.80
N LEU A 554 10.19 -11.99 13.03
CA LEU A 554 11.21 -13.01 12.87
C LEU A 554 12.55 -12.55 13.43
N GLY A 555 12.95 -11.30 13.20
CA GLY A 555 14.26 -10.77 13.60
C GLY A 555 15.44 -11.53 13.00
N VAL A 556 15.21 -12.10 11.81
CA VAL A 556 16.20 -12.82 11.01
C VAL A 556 16.41 -12.01 9.74
N PHE A 557 17.66 -11.97 9.27
CA PHE A 557 18.04 -11.38 7.99
C PHE A 557 18.80 -12.41 7.15
N PRO A 558 18.83 -12.26 5.81
CA PRO A 558 19.73 -13.03 4.96
C PRO A 558 21.18 -12.83 5.35
N LYS A 559 22.01 -13.86 5.22
CA LYS A 559 23.44 -13.80 5.56
C LYS A 559 24.33 -13.50 4.37
N ASN A 560 23.87 -13.74 3.15
CA ASN A 560 24.67 -13.49 1.95
C ASN A 560 23.81 -12.94 0.82
N ILE A 561 24.05 -11.68 0.45
CA ILE A 561 23.28 -10.95 -0.57
C ILE A 561 24.26 -10.45 -1.64
N HIS A 562 23.93 -10.70 -2.90
CA HIS A 562 24.74 -10.36 -4.05
C HIS A 562 24.05 -9.28 -4.89
N PHE A 563 24.84 -8.34 -5.39
CA PHE A 563 24.43 -7.27 -6.28
C PHE A 563 25.37 -7.22 -7.48
N ASN A 564 24.79 -7.19 -8.68
CA ASN A 564 25.50 -6.95 -9.93
C ASN A 564 25.00 -5.64 -10.54
N VAL A 565 25.90 -4.70 -10.80
CA VAL A 565 25.59 -3.39 -11.39
C VAL A 565 26.14 -3.32 -12.82
N GLN A 566 25.32 -2.85 -13.75
CA GLN A 566 25.71 -2.53 -15.12
C GLN A 566 25.39 -1.06 -15.42
N LYS A 567 26.36 -0.31 -15.94
CA LYS A 567 26.21 1.08 -16.35
C LYS A 567 25.79 1.15 -17.82
N ILE A 568 24.77 1.95 -18.13
CA ILE A 568 24.20 2.09 -19.47
C ILE A 568 24.10 3.58 -19.80
N SER A 569 24.58 3.99 -20.99
CA SER A 569 24.42 5.38 -21.44
C SER A 569 22.97 5.67 -21.76
N ILE A 570 22.49 6.86 -21.42
CA ILE A 570 21.15 7.28 -21.83
C ILE A 570 21.01 7.39 -23.36
N GLU A 571 22.13 7.55 -24.06
CA GLU A 571 22.22 7.59 -25.53
C GLU A 571 22.00 6.20 -26.16
N ASP A 572 22.21 5.12 -25.40
CA ASP A 572 22.02 3.74 -25.88
C ASP A 572 20.55 3.29 -25.85
N ILE A 573 19.66 4.15 -25.34
CA ILE A 573 18.23 3.88 -25.17
C ILE A 573 17.46 4.71 -26.20
N GLY A 574 16.55 4.08 -26.95
CA GLY A 574 15.74 4.80 -27.95
C GLY A 574 14.90 5.94 -27.37
N GLU A 575 14.38 6.81 -28.24
CA GLU A 575 13.66 8.04 -27.86
C GLU A 575 12.15 7.84 -27.75
N SER A 576 11.59 6.90 -28.53
CA SER A 576 10.14 6.65 -28.54
C SER A 576 9.69 5.84 -27.32
N ASP A 577 8.42 5.95 -26.97
CA ASP A 577 7.82 5.20 -25.85
C ASP A 577 7.96 3.69 -26.09
N GLU A 578 7.79 3.25 -27.34
CA GLU A 578 7.91 1.85 -27.76
C GLU A 578 9.34 1.31 -27.62
N GLU A 579 10.34 2.11 -27.98
CA GLU A 579 11.75 1.72 -27.86
C GLU A 579 12.19 1.61 -26.41
N ILE A 580 11.81 2.58 -25.56
CA ILE A 580 12.11 2.57 -24.12
C ILE A 580 11.42 1.38 -23.44
N GLU A 581 10.15 1.12 -23.79
CA GLU A 581 9.41 -0.03 -23.29
C GLU A 581 10.07 -1.36 -23.69
N LYS A 582 10.45 -1.50 -24.97
CA LYS A 582 11.12 -2.70 -25.47
C LYS A 582 12.45 -2.92 -24.77
N TRP A 583 13.25 -1.86 -24.62
CA TRP A 583 14.53 -1.92 -23.91
C TRP A 583 14.35 -2.41 -22.47
N LEU A 584 13.37 -1.88 -21.74
CA LEU A 584 13.10 -2.27 -20.35
C LEU A 584 12.70 -3.75 -20.25
N LYS A 585 11.86 -4.23 -21.18
CA LYS A 585 11.46 -5.64 -21.24
C LYS A 585 12.66 -6.57 -21.48
N VAL A 586 13.54 -6.22 -22.42
CA VAL A 586 14.79 -6.96 -22.68
C VAL A 586 15.68 -6.99 -21.44
N LYS A 587 15.81 -5.88 -20.70
CA LYS A 587 16.57 -5.85 -19.45
C LYS A 587 16.00 -6.80 -18.39
N TRP A 588 14.69 -6.97 -18.32
CA TRP A 588 14.06 -7.95 -17.42
C TRP A 588 14.29 -9.39 -17.87
N GLU A 589 14.26 -9.68 -19.17
CA GLU A 589 14.65 -10.99 -19.72
C GLU A 589 16.10 -11.35 -19.36
N GLU A 590 17.02 -10.39 -19.46
CA GLU A 590 18.42 -10.57 -19.06
C GLU A 590 18.56 -10.83 -17.55
N LYS A 591 17.80 -10.11 -16.71
CA LYS A 591 17.79 -10.34 -15.25
C LYS A 591 17.28 -11.73 -14.90
N GLU A 592 16.22 -12.18 -15.56
CA GLU A 592 15.65 -13.52 -15.37
C GLU A 592 16.72 -14.59 -15.65
N LYS A 593 17.41 -14.52 -16.79
CA LYS A 593 18.50 -15.44 -17.15
C LYS A 593 19.64 -15.40 -16.13
N LYS A 594 20.06 -14.19 -15.74
CA LYS A 594 21.15 -13.99 -14.77
C LYS A 594 20.82 -14.57 -13.39
N LEU A 595 19.58 -14.43 -12.92
CA LEU A 595 19.14 -15.02 -11.66
C LEU A 595 19.01 -16.54 -11.76
N LYS A 596 18.53 -17.07 -12.89
CA LYS A 596 18.50 -18.50 -13.15
C LYS A 596 19.89 -19.13 -13.08
N GLU A 597 20.90 -18.48 -13.67
CA GLU A 597 22.30 -18.91 -13.54
C GLU A 597 22.83 -18.78 -12.11
N PHE A 598 22.52 -17.68 -11.42
CA PHE A 598 22.91 -17.48 -10.02
C PHE A 598 22.37 -18.59 -9.10
N TYR A 599 21.12 -18.99 -9.29
CA TYR A 599 20.44 -20.01 -8.49
C TYR A 599 20.70 -21.45 -8.97
N SER A 600 21.32 -21.65 -10.14
CA SER A 600 21.70 -22.98 -10.63
C SER A 600 22.71 -23.71 -9.73
N ASN A 601 23.38 -23.00 -8.82
CA ASN A 601 24.27 -23.59 -7.83
C ASN A 601 23.52 -23.88 -6.52
N ASP A 602 23.49 -25.15 -6.13
CA ASP A 602 22.82 -25.60 -4.91
C ASP A 602 23.54 -25.16 -3.63
N ASP A 603 24.85 -24.88 -3.66
CA ASP A 603 25.59 -24.38 -2.49
C ASP A 603 25.46 -22.84 -2.39
N PRO A 604 24.77 -22.32 -1.35
CA PRO A 604 24.62 -20.89 -1.11
C PRO A 604 25.94 -20.11 -1.03
N ASN A 605 27.04 -20.75 -0.62
CA ASN A 605 28.33 -20.08 -0.47
C ASN A 605 29.06 -19.91 -1.81
N LEU A 606 28.68 -20.70 -2.82
CA LEU A 606 29.28 -20.69 -4.15
C LEU A 606 28.45 -19.92 -5.18
N ARG A 607 27.27 -19.43 -4.80
CA ARG A 607 26.44 -18.56 -5.65
C ARG A 607 27.17 -17.25 -5.93
N THR A 608 27.21 -16.87 -7.19
CA THR A 608 27.85 -15.63 -7.66
C THR A 608 27.31 -15.26 -9.02
N PHE A 609 27.21 -13.95 -9.30
CA PHE A 609 26.88 -13.45 -10.63
C PHE A 609 28.04 -13.56 -11.62
N HIS A 610 29.27 -13.72 -11.11
CA HIS A 610 30.49 -13.80 -11.92
C HIS A 610 31.34 -15.00 -11.48
N LYS A 611 31.68 -15.89 -12.41
CA LYS A 611 32.58 -17.02 -12.16
C LYS A 611 34.00 -16.61 -12.52
N ASN A 612 34.80 -16.20 -11.52
CA ASN A 612 36.25 -16.01 -11.63
C ASN A 612 36.73 -15.23 -12.87
N ASP A 613 36.23 -14.01 -13.07
CA ASP A 613 36.78 -13.11 -14.09
C ASP A 613 37.63 -12.01 -13.42
N LYS A 614 38.91 -11.91 -13.79
CA LYS A 614 39.85 -10.90 -13.24
C LYS A 614 39.46 -9.47 -13.63
N THR A 615 38.51 -9.31 -14.53
CA THR A 615 38.06 -8.04 -15.11
C THR A 615 36.88 -7.41 -14.37
N THR A 616 36.15 -8.16 -13.56
CA THR A 616 34.98 -7.65 -12.83
C THR A 616 35.43 -6.89 -11.57
N ASN A 617 34.98 -5.65 -11.41
CA ASN A 617 35.26 -4.91 -10.17
C ASN A 617 34.47 -5.53 -9.01
N HIS A 618 35.16 -5.76 -7.89
CA HIS A 618 34.57 -6.18 -6.63
C HIS A 618 34.69 -5.04 -5.61
N PHE A 619 33.56 -4.57 -5.09
CA PHE A 619 33.55 -3.51 -4.10
C PHE A 619 33.54 -4.12 -2.69
N ILE A 620 34.63 -3.92 -1.95
CA ILE A 620 34.86 -4.52 -0.63
C ILE A 620 34.78 -3.43 0.44
N LEU A 621 34.10 -3.72 1.55
CA LEU A 621 34.04 -2.82 2.68
C LEU A 621 35.41 -2.70 3.37
N THR A 622 35.98 -1.48 3.35
CA THR A 622 37.29 -1.21 3.95
C THR A 622 37.23 -1.19 5.48
N ASN A 623 38.37 -1.37 6.15
CA ASN A 623 38.44 -1.22 7.62
C ASN A 623 38.17 0.21 8.10
N HIS A 624 38.39 1.22 7.23
CA HIS A 624 37.97 2.59 7.50
C HIS A 624 36.45 2.71 7.54
N ALA A 625 35.79 2.22 6.49
CA ALA A 625 34.34 2.22 6.36
C ALA A 625 33.64 1.47 7.52
N LYS A 626 34.23 0.35 7.99
CA LYS A 626 33.75 -0.34 9.20
C LYS A 626 33.83 0.52 10.47
N ARG A 627 34.92 1.28 10.65
CA ARG A 627 35.07 2.19 11.79
C ARG A 627 34.04 3.32 11.74
N GLU A 628 33.79 3.87 10.56
CA GLU A 628 32.73 4.87 10.34
C GLU A 628 31.35 4.33 10.69
N MET A 629 31.00 3.13 10.20
CA MET A 629 29.75 2.46 10.59
C MET A 629 29.62 2.28 12.11
N VAL A 630 30.69 1.86 12.80
CA VAL A 630 30.69 1.73 14.27
C VAL A 630 30.44 3.09 14.94
N MET A 631 31.14 4.14 14.52
CA MET A 631 30.97 5.49 15.07
C MET A 631 29.53 6.00 14.84
N THR A 632 28.96 5.75 13.66
CA THR A 632 27.57 6.09 13.35
C THR A 632 26.59 5.32 14.23
N ILE A 633 26.78 4.02 14.45
CA ILE A 633 25.95 3.22 15.35
C ILE A 633 25.98 3.78 16.77
N VAL A 634 27.18 4.03 17.30
CA VAL A 634 27.35 4.59 18.65
C VAL A 634 26.68 5.97 18.75
N PHE A 635 26.89 6.84 17.76
CA PHE A 635 26.28 8.17 17.72
C PHE A 635 24.75 8.10 17.80
N TRP A 636 24.09 7.29 16.95
CA TRP A 636 22.64 7.22 16.93
C TRP A 636 22.04 6.58 18.20
N ILE A 637 22.72 5.59 18.78
CA ILE A 637 22.29 5.00 20.06
C ILE A 637 22.39 6.04 21.19
N LEU A 638 23.54 6.71 21.31
CA LEU A 638 23.74 7.74 22.33
C LEU A 638 22.74 8.88 22.16
N MET A 639 22.51 9.34 20.93
CA MET A 639 21.55 10.38 20.62
C MET A 639 20.13 9.99 21.09
N VAL A 640 19.67 8.78 20.75
CA VAL A 640 18.35 8.30 21.18
C VAL A 640 18.25 8.26 22.71
N CYS A 641 19.25 7.72 23.39
CA CYS A 641 19.29 7.67 24.86
C CYS A 641 19.29 9.07 25.48
N SER A 642 20.10 10.00 24.96
CA SER A 642 20.19 11.37 25.45
C SER A 642 18.88 12.13 25.28
N ILE A 643 18.23 12.04 24.12
CA ILE A 643 16.95 12.72 23.89
C ILE A 643 15.86 12.15 24.79
N PHE A 644 15.83 10.83 24.95
CA PHE A 644 14.87 10.19 25.84
C PHE A 644 15.05 10.65 27.30
N TYR A 645 16.30 10.70 27.77
CA TYR A 645 16.64 11.25 29.08
C TYR A 645 16.22 12.72 29.23
N LEU A 646 16.49 13.55 28.21
CA LEU A 646 16.13 14.97 28.20
C LEU A 646 14.62 15.17 28.20
N MET A 647 13.85 14.36 27.47
CA MET A 647 12.39 14.43 27.46
C MET A 647 11.78 14.01 28.81
N ILE A 648 12.38 13.05 29.51
CA ILE A 648 11.94 12.66 30.86
C ILE A 648 12.27 13.76 31.88
N THR A 649 13.43 14.40 31.75
CA THR A 649 13.95 15.33 32.76
C THR A 649 13.46 16.77 32.55
N TYR A 650 13.22 17.19 31.30
CA TYR A 650 12.96 18.57 30.93
C TYR A 650 11.72 18.71 30.04
N ILE A 651 10.68 19.34 30.58
CA ILE A 651 9.43 19.67 29.85
C ILE A 651 9.66 20.45 28.54
N PRO A 652 10.62 21.41 28.44
CA PRO A 652 10.88 22.10 27.17
C PRO A 652 11.21 21.16 25.99
N PHE A 653 11.90 20.04 26.23
CA PHE A 653 12.18 19.05 25.19
C PHE A 653 10.92 18.32 24.71
N VAL A 654 9.97 18.07 25.61
CA VAL A 654 8.66 17.50 25.27
C VAL A 654 7.84 18.49 24.44
N ILE A 655 7.84 19.78 24.82
CA ILE A 655 7.16 20.83 24.05
C ILE A 655 7.78 20.93 22.66
N PHE A 656 9.11 20.98 22.56
CA PHE A 656 9.84 21.01 21.29
C PHE A 656 9.48 19.82 20.40
N PHE A 657 9.45 18.61 20.98
CA PHE A 657 9.05 17.40 20.28
C PHE A 657 7.64 17.50 19.71
N CYS A 658 6.67 17.91 20.54
CA CYS A 658 5.28 18.08 20.13
C CYS A 658 5.14 19.14 19.03
N SER A 659 5.86 20.27 19.13
CA SER A 659 5.87 21.32 18.11
C SER A 659 6.41 20.82 16.77
N GLY A 660 7.52 20.08 16.76
CA GLY A 660 8.07 19.50 15.53
C GLY A 660 7.14 18.47 14.89
N PHE A 661 6.51 17.62 15.70
CA PHE A 661 5.50 16.68 15.23
C PHE A 661 4.29 17.39 14.61
N LEU A 662 3.78 18.43 15.26
CA LEU A 662 2.68 19.25 14.76
C LEU A 662 3.07 19.97 13.46
N PHE A 663 4.30 20.47 13.35
CA PHE A 663 4.81 21.11 12.14
C PHE A 663 4.79 20.15 10.94
N PHE A 664 5.32 18.93 11.08
CA PHE A 664 5.30 17.96 9.97
C PHE A 664 3.89 17.53 9.62
N THR A 665 3.04 17.33 10.62
CA THR A 665 1.62 17.03 10.42
C THR A 665 0.91 18.17 9.66
N PHE A 666 1.20 19.42 10.02
CA PHE A 666 0.68 20.60 9.34
C PHE A 666 1.16 20.64 7.87
N CYS A 667 2.45 20.46 7.61
CA CYS A 667 2.99 20.39 6.25
C CYS A 667 2.31 19.29 5.43
N GLN A 668 2.07 18.13 6.04
CA GLN A 668 1.41 17.00 5.38
C GLN A 668 -0.04 17.30 5.00
N ILE A 669 -0.78 17.98 5.88
CA ILE A 669 -2.20 18.31 5.67
C ILE A 669 -2.36 19.44 4.65
N PHE A 670 -1.59 20.52 4.79
CA PHE A 670 -1.83 21.77 4.05
C PHE A 670 -1.00 21.91 2.78
N ALA A 671 0.21 21.36 2.74
CA ALA A 671 1.08 21.40 1.56
C ALA A 671 1.18 20.05 0.84
N GLY A 672 0.54 19.01 1.38
CA GLY A 672 0.68 17.65 0.87
C GLY A 672 2.01 17.00 1.25
N GLY A 673 2.88 17.67 2.02
CA GLY A 673 4.22 17.24 2.39
C GLY A 673 5.24 18.38 2.27
N ILE A 674 6.32 18.35 3.06
CA ILE A 674 7.36 19.40 3.03
C ILE A 674 8.13 19.42 1.71
N GLU A 675 8.22 18.28 1.02
CA GLU A 675 8.83 18.14 -0.31
C GLU A 675 8.12 18.95 -1.40
N PHE A 676 6.86 19.37 -1.20
CA PHE A 676 6.15 20.27 -2.12
C PHE A 676 6.23 21.75 -1.71
N ILE A 677 6.83 22.04 -0.55
CA ILE A 677 7.16 23.40 -0.13
C ILE A 677 8.50 23.80 -0.76
N MET A 678 9.50 22.91 -0.75
CA MET A 678 10.87 23.22 -1.21
C MET A 678 10.96 23.73 -2.66
N PRO A 679 10.23 23.15 -3.64
CA PRO A 679 10.29 23.60 -5.03
C PRO A 679 9.84 25.03 -5.24
N LYS A 680 9.05 25.60 -4.32
CA LYS A 680 8.56 26.98 -4.42
C LYS A 680 9.65 28.03 -4.15
N PHE A 681 10.77 27.63 -3.53
CA PHE A 681 11.81 28.55 -3.08
C PHE A 681 13.14 28.36 -3.82
N VAL A 682 13.33 27.27 -4.56
CA VAL A 682 14.48 27.12 -5.45
C VAL A 682 14.23 27.94 -6.72
N LYS A 683 15.17 28.81 -7.07
CA LYS A 683 15.12 29.57 -8.33
C LYS A 683 15.27 28.62 -9.51
N SER A 684 14.35 28.71 -10.48
CA SER A 684 14.53 28.02 -11.77
C SER A 684 15.84 28.45 -12.43
N ILE A 685 16.58 27.49 -12.97
CA ILE A 685 17.82 27.75 -13.73
C ILE A 685 17.57 28.70 -14.90
N ASP A 686 16.39 28.62 -15.52
CA ASP A 686 16.03 29.43 -16.68
C ASP A 686 15.91 30.92 -16.31
N ASN A 687 15.39 31.20 -15.10
CA ASN A 687 15.34 32.56 -14.54
C ASN A 687 16.75 33.06 -14.18
N TYR A 688 17.60 32.21 -13.64
CA TYR A 688 18.99 32.56 -13.28
C TYR A 688 19.83 32.92 -14.51
N ASN A 689 19.72 32.15 -15.59
CA ASN A 689 20.43 32.42 -16.85
C ASN A 689 19.90 33.69 -17.53
N THR A 690 18.62 34.00 -17.40
CA THR A 690 18.00 35.22 -17.93
C THR A 690 18.43 36.46 -17.14
N GLU A 691 18.41 36.42 -15.80
CA GLU A 691 18.93 37.50 -14.93
C GLU A 691 20.42 37.76 -15.21
N ARG A 692 21.23 36.70 -15.38
CA ARG A 692 22.66 36.83 -15.67
C ARG A 692 22.95 37.39 -17.07
N LYS A 693 22.10 37.10 -18.07
CA LYS A 693 22.19 37.75 -19.39
C LYS A 693 21.84 39.24 -19.29
N ASN A 694 20.77 39.57 -18.57
CA ASN A 694 20.30 40.96 -18.39
C ASN A 694 21.26 41.82 -17.55
N LEU A 695 22.09 41.22 -16.69
CA LEU A 695 23.14 41.92 -15.93
C LEU A 695 24.44 42.12 -16.72
N LYS A 696 24.58 41.48 -17.90
CA LYS A 696 25.76 41.58 -18.78
C LYS A 696 25.51 42.41 -20.04
N THR A 697 24.25 42.77 -20.31
CA THR A 697 23.82 43.77 -21.29
C THR A 697 23.62 45.10 -20.57
#